data_AF-A0A934F5C3-F1
#
_entry.id   AF-A0A934F5C3-F1
#
_cell.length_a   1.000
_cell.length_b   1.000
_cell.length_c   1.000
_cell.angle_alpha   90.00
_cell.angle_beta   90.00
_cell.angle_gamma   90.00
#
_symmetry.space_group_name_H-M   'P 1'
#
loop_
_entity.id
_entity.type
_entity.pdbx_description
1 polymer ?
#
loop_
_entity_poly.entity_id
_entity_poly.type
_entity_poly.pdbx_seq_one_letter_code
_entity_poly.pdbx_strand_id
1 'polypeptide(L)'
;MTTRLSQPQDRSALRALALVRELGVALCLLFCLVPAGSAQTTLYWDINGATAGAGGATPSGTWNTAGAANWSTSSAGNVATANWTAGSHSVFSAGTDATGSYTVTLGGGMSVANMNFEEGTALVTANTLTLSGAGGSTIDVASGRTAQIDSLLAGSAALIKTGTGTLILGSNTFNSHSGAVTINAGVLESAKTDAVGAIHNAAAVTVASGATLRFNGNALYNIETIGSLSGAGSVQHTGLANFTFKIDGAASTTFSGVISDGAQNLNLEKNTGTGTLTLSGANTYDGTTTINAGAINIQNATALGSTTGGTTVASGAALQVQGGIAVGAEALTLSGTGISNTGALRNISGNNSFAGNIVLAATSEIQSDAGTLSLTGTINGNAASRGLRFDGSGNTTVSNSIGANVSTLTKAGTGTLTLTGSNSYTGATAVQAGTLSFNSIGNVSGGASALGAPTTVANGTIALGSGANTGTLAYTGPGNTTNRVINLAGTTGGGTIDASGSGALVFTSALTATGGGSKTLTLTGSSTAANTLSGAIVNNSGTNLTSVVKSGSGTWVLSGANTYTGTTAINGGTLRIDADNRLGTAPGSATANKLTFDGGTLETTANFTLNANRGTTINAGGGTFDVNSGTTLTYNGILAGTGTLTKTDSGTLILGGSAANTHSGSVDVNAGTLQIAKTGGASAIGDSAAVTVASGANLRFSGGSSETIGSLAGGGTVDNTSGSAITLTTGGSNASTTFSGVIQNTGGALGLTKTGTGTLTLSGTSANTFTGAVSVANGTLELGKTGGVNAIGGNTLTIGDGVGAASSAGVTLLAYQQIPDTAAVTINSDGVLALNNFSEKVDTISGLGLIDLSTSGFLTVGTSGGSSSFSGSVSGTGTLIKEGAGSLTFNSNINFGGTLTLSGGTLALNGTSLTVNTLRITGNTILDFGLSTASILTAANVIIDAGATLTVTNWVHLQDYFYATSTFTQFGGPSATFDVRGVAPQNQVAFTGFSNNYTTWASHDRQITPAPEPATYGAAFAGLSAGLVLWRRRRRA
;
A
#
# COMPACT_ATOMS: atom_id res chain seq x y z
N MET A 1 -18.41 -1.31 2.00
CA MET A 1 -18.33 -2.22 3.16
C MET A 1 -19.09 -3.48 2.82
N THR A 2 -18.57 -4.70 2.79
CA THR A 2 -17.22 -5.22 3.08
C THR A 2 -17.18 -6.69 2.59
N THR A 3 -16.35 -6.93 1.56
CA THR A 3 -15.32 -7.99 1.45
C THR A 3 -15.62 -9.50 1.50
N ARG A 4 -15.07 -10.17 0.46
CA ARG A 4 -14.32 -11.46 0.45
C ARG A 4 -15.16 -12.75 0.47
N LEU A 5 -14.91 -13.82 -0.31
CA LEU A 5 -13.77 -14.25 -1.12
C LEU A 5 -14.28 -15.23 -2.19
N SER A 6 -13.86 -15.05 -3.44
CA SER A 6 -13.94 -16.02 -4.52
C SER A 6 -12.79 -17.01 -4.42
N GLN A 7 -13.06 -18.30 -4.21
CA GLN A 7 -12.07 -19.37 -4.36
C GLN A 7 -12.70 -20.61 -5.02
N PRO A 8 -12.15 -21.13 -6.14
CA PRO A 8 -12.63 -22.33 -6.80
C PRO A 8 -11.86 -23.54 -6.25
N GLN A 9 -12.14 -23.98 -5.03
CA GLN A 9 -11.56 -25.21 -4.46
C GLN A 9 -12.57 -26.13 -3.74
N ASP A 10 -13.80 -25.68 -3.46
CA ASP A 10 -14.75 -26.48 -2.65
C ASP A 10 -15.79 -27.30 -3.43
N ARG A 11 -15.75 -27.32 -4.77
CA ARG A 11 -16.65 -28.19 -5.56
C ARG A 11 -16.09 -29.58 -5.85
N SER A 12 -14.82 -29.84 -5.50
CA SER A 12 -14.13 -31.11 -5.73
C SER A 12 -14.27 -32.08 -4.54
N ALA A 13 -14.28 -31.56 -3.30
CA ALA A 13 -14.39 -32.36 -2.10
C ALA A 13 -15.83 -32.89 -1.86
N LEU A 14 -16.85 -32.08 -2.18
CA LEU A 14 -18.26 -32.53 -2.07
C LEU A 14 -18.69 -33.50 -3.19
N ARG A 15 -17.99 -33.54 -4.33
CA ARG A 15 -18.25 -34.53 -5.38
C ARG A 15 -17.50 -35.85 -5.15
N ALA A 16 -16.37 -35.84 -4.45
CA ALA A 16 -15.66 -37.04 -4.03
C ALA A 16 -16.39 -37.80 -2.93
N LEU A 17 -17.10 -37.10 -2.03
CA LEU A 17 -17.84 -37.74 -0.93
C LEU A 17 -19.20 -38.34 -1.36
N ALA A 18 -19.79 -37.83 -2.45
CA ALA A 18 -21.02 -38.40 -3.02
C ALA A 18 -20.76 -39.64 -3.90
N LEU A 19 -19.55 -39.81 -4.45
CA LEU A 19 -19.20 -40.96 -5.30
C LEU A 19 -18.78 -42.21 -4.49
N VAL A 20 -18.30 -42.02 -3.25
CA VAL A 20 -17.92 -43.12 -2.34
C VAL A 20 -19.16 -43.84 -1.75
N ARG A 21 -20.33 -43.18 -1.74
CA ARG A 21 -21.56 -43.76 -1.17
C ARG A 21 -22.43 -44.51 -2.19
N GLU A 22 -22.19 -44.35 -3.50
CA GLU A 22 -22.88 -45.12 -4.55
C GLU A 22 -22.01 -46.23 -5.19
N LEU A 23 -20.68 -46.22 -5.02
CA LEU A 23 -19.83 -47.34 -5.47
C LEU A 23 -19.92 -48.61 -4.60
N GLY A 24 -20.42 -48.50 -3.36
CA GLY A 24 -20.57 -49.63 -2.44
C GLY A 24 -21.75 -50.57 -2.74
N VAL A 25 -22.68 -50.17 -3.61
CA VAL A 25 -23.90 -50.95 -3.90
C VAL A 25 -23.99 -51.36 -5.38
N ALA A 26 -23.30 -50.66 -6.29
CA ALA A 26 -23.27 -51.03 -7.71
C ALA A 26 -22.29 -52.17 -8.06
N LEU A 27 -21.32 -52.49 -7.20
CA LEU A 27 -20.34 -53.56 -7.45
C LEU A 27 -20.84 -54.98 -7.06
N CYS A 28 -21.97 -55.08 -6.35
CA CYS A 28 -22.57 -56.37 -5.96
C CYS A 28 -23.51 -56.98 -7.00
N LEU A 29 -23.88 -56.28 -8.07
CA LEU A 29 -24.86 -56.76 -9.07
C LEU A 29 -24.26 -57.09 -10.44
N LEU A 30 -22.96 -56.87 -10.65
CA LEU A 30 -22.25 -57.19 -11.90
C LEU A 30 -21.28 -58.38 -11.77
N PHE A 31 -21.51 -59.27 -10.79
CA PHE A 31 -20.78 -60.53 -10.63
C PHE A 31 -21.62 -61.78 -10.95
N CYS A 32 -22.88 -61.64 -11.38
CA CYS A 32 -23.76 -62.77 -11.68
C CYS A 32 -23.87 -63.04 -13.18
N LEU A 33 -22.75 -63.18 -13.89
CA LEU A 33 -22.71 -63.88 -15.19
C LEU A 33 -21.26 -64.27 -15.54
N VAL A 34 -20.59 -64.99 -14.63
CA VAL A 34 -19.40 -65.78 -14.95
C VAL A 34 -19.86 -67.23 -15.06
N PRO A 35 -19.43 -68.01 -16.08
CA PRO A 35 -19.74 -69.44 -16.13
C PRO A 35 -19.29 -70.09 -14.82
N ALA A 36 -20.13 -70.91 -14.20
CA ALA A 36 -19.75 -71.71 -13.05
C ALA A 36 -18.52 -72.58 -13.42
N GLY A 37 -17.35 -72.20 -12.93
CA GLY A 37 -16.17 -73.06 -12.97
C GLY A 37 -16.40 -74.29 -12.09
N SER A 38 -15.88 -75.43 -12.50
CA SER A 38 -15.92 -76.68 -11.73
C SER A 38 -15.52 -76.46 -10.27
N ALA A 39 -16.22 -77.12 -9.33
CA ALA A 39 -15.85 -77.10 -7.91
C ALA A 39 -14.38 -77.53 -7.71
N GLN A 40 -13.58 -76.70 -7.06
CA GLN A 40 -12.18 -77.03 -6.73
C GLN A 40 -12.17 -78.16 -5.70
N THR A 41 -11.50 -79.27 -6.03
CA THR A 41 -11.25 -80.36 -5.10
C THR A 41 -9.96 -80.08 -4.31
N THR A 42 -10.00 -80.19 -2.99
CA THR A 42 -8.80 -80.17 -2.12
C THR A 42 -8.16 -81.55 -2.10
N LEU A 43 -6.85 -81.62 -2.38
CA LEU A 43 -6.07 -82.84 -2.45
C LEU A 43 -4.83 -82.72 -1.55
N TYR A 44 -4.61 -83.73 -0.71
CA TYR A 44 -3.53 -83.81 0.26
C TYR A 44 -2.39 -84.68 -0.27
N TRP A 45 -1.14 -84.23 -0.15
CA TRP A 45 0.02 -84.98 -0.63
C TRP A 45 0.27 -86.21 0.25
N ASP A 46 0.09 -87.40 -0.33
CA ASP A 46 0.21 -88.69 0.34
C ASP A 46 0.58 -89.78 -0.68
N ILE A 47 1.75 -90.39 -0.49
CA ILE A 47 2.38 -91.29 -1.46
C ILE A 47 1.79 -92.71 -1.43
N ASN A 48 1.05 -93.10 -0.39
CA ASN A 48 0.53 -94.46 -0.29
C ASN A 48 -0.98 -94.58 -0.05
N GLY A 49 -1.68 -93.51 0.37
CA GLY A 49 -3.14 -93.46 0.48
C GLY A 49 -3.76 -94.57 1.34
N ALA A 50 -2.97 -95.22 2.20
CA ALA A 50 -3.35 -96.43 2.91
C ALA A 50 -3.16 -96.32 4.43
N THR A 51 -2.27 -95.44 4.89
CA THR A 51 -1.99 -95.27 6.31
C THR A 51 -2.06 -93.79 6.66
N ALA A 52 -2.81 -93.46 7.72
CA ALA A 52 -2.95 -92.09 8.12
C ALA A 52 -1.55 -91.48 8.40
N GLY A 53 -1.19 -90.45 7.63
CA GLY A 53 0.09 -89.78 7.72
C GLY A 53 1.32 -90.59 7.30
N ALA A 54 1.25 -91.52 6.35
CA ALA A 54 2.43 -92.30 5.95
C ALA A 54 3.34 -91.63 4.90
N GLY A 55 3.72 -90.38 5.16
CA GLY A 55 4.77 -89.68 4.41
C GLY A 55 6.19 -90.12 4.78
N GLY A 56 6.41 -90.54 6.04
CA GLY A 56 7.74 -90.84 6.57
C GLY A 56 8.67 -89.61 6.59
N ALA A 57 9.95 -89.79 6.91
CA ALA A 57 10.90 -88.68 7.03
C ALA A 57 11.23 -87.95 5.69
N THR A 58 10.88 -88.54 4.55
CA THR A 58 11.20 -88.05 3.19
C THR A 58 10.09 -88.38 2.18
N PRO A 59 8.91 -87.73 2.24
CA PRO A 59 7.78 -87.98 1.33
C PRO A 59 7.98 -87.39 -0.08
N SER A 60 9.05 -87.80 -0.76
CA SER A 60 9.36 -87.36 -2.12
C SER A 60 8.63 -88.21 -3.17
N GLY A 61 8.10 -87.57 -4.22
CA GLY A 61 7.33 -88.27 -5.25
C GLY A 61 7.03 -87.42 -6.49
N THR A 62 6.40 -88.01 -7.50
CA THR A 62 6.05 -87.31 -8.74
C THR A 62 4.61 -86.82 -8.72
N TRP A 63 4.37 -85.54 -8.98
CA TRP A 63 3.04 -84.95 -9.19
C TRP A 63 2.62 -85.20 -10.63
N ASN A 64 1.65 -86.11 -10.85
CA ASN A 64 1.15 -86.51 -12.18
C ASN A 64 -0.37 -86.34 -12.30
N THR A 65 -0.87 -86.13 -13.53
CA THR A 65 -2.32 -86.09 -13.86
C THR A 65 -2.91 -87.49 -14.08
N ALA A 66 -2.07 -88.49 -14.38
CA ALA A 66 -2.43 -89.91 -14.50
C ALA A 66 -1.22 -90.81 -14.18
N GLY A 67 -1.42 -91.95 -13.52
CA GLY A 67 -0.35 -92.83 -13.02
C GLY A 67 -0.14 -92.71 -11.50
N ALA A 68 0.96 -93.27 -10.95
CA ALA A 68 1.27 -93.36 -9.51
C ALA A 68 0.70 -92.16 -8.70
N ALA A 69 -0.43 -92.39 -8.04
CA ALA A 69 -1.25 -91.35 -7.45
C ALA A 69 -0.68 -91.00 -6.07
N ASN A 70 -0.13 -89.79 -5.93
CA ASN A 70 0.48 -89.29 -4.67
C ASN A 70 -0.42 -88.24 -3.99
N TRP A 71 -1.71 -88.23 -4.32
CA TRP A 71 -2.70 -87.30 -3.78
C TRP A 71 -3.80 -88.09 -3.07
N SER A 72 -4.34 -87.56 -1.97
CA SER A 72 -5.49 -88.13 -1.24
C SER A 72 -6.61 -87.09 -1.14
N THR A 73 -7.87 -87.53 -1.10
CA THR A 73 -9.01 -86.64 -0.82
C THR A 73 -9.28 -86.47 0.68
N SER A 74 -8.57 -87.21 1.54
CA SER A 74 -8.66 -87.13 3.00
C SER A 74 -7.48 -86.37 3.57
N SER A 75 -7.73 -85.43 4.49
CA SER A 75 -6.68 -84.73 5.25
C SER A 75 -5.86 -85.66 6.14
N ALA A 76 -6.38 -86.85 6.46
CA ALA A 76 -5.67 -87.85 7.24
C ALA A 76 -4.75 -88.74 6.37
N GLY A 77 -4.86 -88.75 5.04
CA GLY A 77 -4.06 -89.65 4.17
C GLY A 77 -4.40 -91.14 4.31
N ASN A 78 -5.63 -91.46 4.72
CA ASN A 78 -6.06 -92.85 4.98
C ASN A 78 -7.10 -93.37 3.98
N VAL A 79 -7.31 -92.66 2.88
CA VAL A 79 -8.16 -93.08 1.77
C VAL A 79 -7.31 -93.23 0.51
N ALA A 80 -7.72 -94.16 -0.36
CA ALA A 80 -7.00 -94.52 -1.58
C ALA A 80 -6.60 -93.28 -2.39
N THR A 81 -5.39 -93.35 -2.93
CA THR A 81 -4.78 -92.30 -3.72
C THR A 81 -5.66 -91.89 -4.91
N ALA A 82 -5.77 -90.59 -5.17
CA ALA A 82 -6.51 -89.96 -6.26
C ALA A 82 -5.57 -89.35 -7.30
N ASN A 83 -6.05 -89.24 -8.55
CA ASN A 83 -5.33 -88.52 -9.60
C ASN A 83 -5.44 -87.00 -9.39
N TRP A 84 -4.41 -86.25 -9.78
CA TRP A 84 -4.47 -84.80 -9.78
C TRP A 84 -5.48 -84.29 -10.81
N THR A 85 -6.42 -83.45 -10.37
CA THR A 85 -7.31 -82.71 -11.28
C THR A 85 -6.78 -81.29 -11.46
N ALA A 86 -6.54 -80.86 -12.69
CA ALA A 86 -6.04 -79.52 -12.99
C ALA A 86 -6.92 -78.42 -12.37
N GLY A 87 -6.31 -77.44 -11.71
CA GLY A 87 -7.03 -76.37 -10.99
C GLY A 87 -7.51 -76.77 -9.60
N SER A 88 -7.07 -77.90 -9.05
CA SER A 88 -7.34 -78.31 -7.66
C SER A 88 -6.55 -77.47 -6.63
N HIS A 89 -6.94 -77.57 -5.36
CA HIS A 89 -6.20 -77.02 -4.21
C HIS A 89 -5.29 -78.11 -3.65
N SER A 90 -3.98 -77.90 -3.69
CA SER A 90 -3.02 -78.83 -3.07
C SER A 90 -2.73 -78.49 -1.61
N VAL A 91 -2.62 -79.51 -0.77
CA VAL A 91 -2.19 -79.39 0.61
C VAL A 91 -1.02 -80.34 0.84
N PHE A 92 0.14 -79.79 1.18
CA PHE A 92 1.35 -80.51 1.54
C PHE A 92 1.43 -80.58 3.07
N SER A 93 0.70 -81.57 3.60
CA SER A 93 0.59 -81.89 5.03
C SER A 93 0.80 -83.40 5.16
N ALA A 94 2.02 -83.87 4.89
CA ALA A 94 2.33 -85.28 4.69
C ALA A 94 2.29 -86.11 5.99
N GLY A 95 1.19 -86.03 6.75
CA GLY A 95 1.03 -86.62 8.07
C GLY A 95 1.76 -85.85 9.16
N THR A 96 1.31 -86.04 10.41
CA THR A 96 1.86 -85.43 11.65
C THR A 96 3.37 -85.67 11.91
N ASP A 97 4.12 -86.24 10.96
CA ASP A 97 5.46 -86.80 11.06
C ASP A 97 6.47 -86.26 10.00
N ALA A 98 6.07 -85.42 9.04
CA ALA A 98 7.02 -84.84 8.07
C ALA A 98 7.91 -83.75 8.73
N THR A 99 9.02 -84.16 9.35
CA THR A 99 9.97 -83.26 10.03
C THR A 99 11.18 -82.83 9.18
N GLY A 100 11.30 -83.33 7.93
CA GLY A 100 12.46 -83.15 7.05
C GLY A 100 12.15 -82.45 5.71
N SER A 101 13.17 -82.35 4.84
CA SER A 101 13.02 -81.84 3.48
C SER A 101 12.58 -82.93 2.52
N TYR A 102 11.66 -82.63 1.60
CA TYR A 102 11.16 -83.57 0.59
C TYR A 102 10.88 -82.89 -0.74
N THR A 103 10.97 -83.66 -1.82
CA THR A 103 10.91 -83.17 -3.19
C THR A 103 9.68 -83.70 -3.93
N VAL A 104 8.87 -82.78 -4.44
CA VAL A 104 7.72 -83.01 -5.30
C VAL A 104 8.11 -82.67 -6.74
N THR A 105 8.37 -83.68 -7.56
CA THR A 105 8.77 -83.50 -8.96
C THR A 105 7.53 -83.46 -9.84
N LEU A 106 7.29 -82.38 -10.58
CA LEU A 106 6.18 -82.32 -11.54
C LEU A 106 6.51 -83.24 -12.73
N GLY A 107 5.66 -84.23 -13.03
CA GLY A 107 5.88 -85.12 -14.19
C GLY A 107 5.41 -84.54 -15.53
N GLY A 108 4.77 -83.37 -15.51
CA GLY A 108 4.35 -82.59 -16.67
C GLY A 108 3.92 -81.19 -16.24
N GLY A 109 3.33 -80.40 -17.14
CA GLY A 109 2.76 -79.10 -16.77
C GLY A 109 1.56 -79.26 -15.82
N MET A 110 1.65 -78.68 -14.62
CA MET A 110 0.58 -78.75 -13.61
C MET A 110 -0.10 -77.40 -13.47
N SER A 111 -1.44 -77.40 -13.42
CA SER A 111 -2.22 -76.20 -13.07
C SER A 111 -2.83 -76.36 -11.68
N VAL A 112 -2.70 -75.33 -10.85
CA VAL A 112 -3.12 -75.33 -9.43
C VAL A 112 -3.90 -74.06 -9.09
N ALA A 113 -4.97 -74.22 -8.31
CA ALA A 113 -5.76 -73.09 -7.83
C ALA A 113 -5.20 -72.50 -6.53
N ASN A 114 -4.86 -73.33 -5.54
CA ASN A 114 -4.31 -72.91 -4.25
C ASN A 114 -3.29 -73.97 -3.76
N MET A 115 -2.37 -73.59 -2.89
CA MET A 115 -1.36 -74.47 -2.29
C MET A 115 -1.22 -74.19 -0.79
N ASN A 116 -1.23 -75.21 0.05
CA ASN A 116 -0.90 -75.09 1.48
C ASN A 116 0.34 -75.92 1.80
N PHE A 117 1.28 -75.37 2.56
CA PHE A 117 2.44 -76.07 3.07
C PHE A 117 2.40 -76.03 4.59
N GLU A 118 2.00 -77.14 5.21
CA GLU A 118 1.71 -77.20 6.65
C GLU A 118 2.88 -77.82 7.44
N GLU A 119 3.63 -78.73 6.80
CA GLU A 119 4.66 -79.56 7.43
C GLU A 119 5.91 -79.76 6.56
N GLY A 120 7.04 -80.05 7.21
CA GLY A 120 8.36 -80.24 6.60
C GLY A 120 8.89 -79.03 5.81
N THR A 121 9.90 -79.29 4.96
CA THR A 121 10.44 -78.34 3.98
C THR A 121 10.18 -78.88 2.58
N ALA A 122 9.14 -78.40 1.92
CA ALA A 122 8.73 -78.89 0.60
C ALA A 122 9.52 -78.22 -0.53
N LEU A 123 10.04 -79.00 -1.48
CA LEU A 123 10.63 -78.53 -2.73
C LEU A 123 9.78 -79.00 -3.92
N VAL A 124 9.09 -78.10 -4.60
CA VAL A 124 8.36 -78.39 -5.84
C VAL A 124 9.28 -78.08 -7.03
N THR A 125 9.60 -79.07 -7.87
CA THR A 125 10.60 -78.93 -8.94
C THR A 125 10.21 -79.62 -10.24
N ALA A 126 10.96 -79.33 -11.32
CA ALA A 126 10.73 -79.75 -12.71
C ALA A 126 9.44 -79.20 -13.35
N ASN A 127 9.38 -79.18 -14.69
CA ASN A 127 8.26 -78.72 -15.53
C ASN A 127 7.63 -77.36 -15.11
N THR A 128 6.48 -77.01 -15.70
CA THR A 128 5.76 -75.75 -15.46
C THR A 128 4.67 -75.93 -14.40
N LEU A 129 4.62 -75.01 -13.44
CA LEU A 129 3.51 -74.83 -12.49
C LEU A 129 2.71 -73.57 -12.86
N THR A 130 1.47 -73.76 -13.31
CA THR A 130 0.57 -72.67 -13.73
C THR A 130 -0.45 -72.33 -12.65
N LEU A 131 -0.40 -71.11 -12.13
CA LEU A 131 -1.38 -70.58 -11.17
C LEU A 131 -2.69 -70.22 -11.90
N SER A 132 -3.81 -70.80 -11.46
CA SER A 132 -5.12 -70.69 -12.14
C SER A 132 -6.31 -70.38 -11.23
N GLY A 133 -6.07 -70.06 -9.94
CA GLY A 133 -7.12 -69.75 -8.98
C GLY A 133 -8.01 -68.56 -9.40
N ALA A 134 -9.33 -68.78 -9.40
CA ALA A 134 -10.32 -67.73 -9.65
C ALA A 134 -10.28 -66.70 -8.50
N GLY A 135 -9.92 -65.44 -8.80
CA GLY A 135 -9.68 -64.41 -7.79
C GLY A 135 -8.24 -64.35 -7.24
N GLY A 136 -7.36 -65.22 -7.73
CA GLY A 136 -5.99 -65.37 -7.25
C GLY A 136 -5.72 -66.78 -6.73
N SER A 137 -4.45 -67.18 -6.75
CA SER A 137 -3.95 -68.44 -6.21
C SER A 137 -3.27 -68.18 -4.87
N THR A 138 -3.88 -68.68 -3.80
CA THR A 138 -3.33 -68.55 -2.44
C THR A 138 -2.28 -69.62 -2.21
N ILE A 139 -1.11 -69.21 -1.74
CA ILE A 139 -0.04 -70.09 -1.28
C ILE A 139 0.16 -69.81 0.21
N ASP A 140 -0.30 -70.71 1.07
CA ASP A 140 -0.12 -70.63 2.52
C ASP A 140 1.11 -71.44 2.94
N VAL A 141 2.00 -70.84 3.74
CA VAL A 141 3.13 -71.53 4.35
C VAL A 141 3.03 -71.33 5.86
N ALA A 142 2.81 -72.43 6.57
CA ALA A 142 2.59 -72.43 8.01
C ALA A 142 3.80 -71.86 8.80
N SER A 143 3.53 -71.43 10.03
CA SER A 143 4.53 -70.80 10.89
C SER A 143 5.77 -71.69 11.09
N GLY A 144 6.96 -71.09 10.95
CA GLY A 144 8.24 -71.80 11.10
C GLY A 144 8.58 -72.78 9.97
N ARG A 145 7.77 -72.85 8.91
CA ARG A 145 8.02 -73.70 7.73
C ARG A 145 8.65 -72.91 6.59
N THR A 146 9.33 -73.65 5.70
CA THR A 146 9.87 -73.14 4.44
C THR A 146 9.37 -74.02 3.31
N ALA A 147 8.83 -73.41 2.26
CA ALA A 147 8.47 -74.09 1.01
C ALA A 147 9.25 -73.46 -0.14
N GLN A 148 9.78 -74.26 -1.05
CA GLN A 148 10.52 -73.81 -2.22
C GLN A 148 9.84 -74.30 -3.50
N ILE A 149 9.65 -73.39 -4.46
CA ILE A 149 9.16 -73.70 -5.80
C ILE A 149 10.29 -73.41 -6.80
N ASP A 150 10.90 -74.48 -7.29
CA ASP A 150 11.95 -74.49 -8.31
C ASP A 150 11.42 -74.86 -9.71
N SER A 151 10.13 -75.11 -9.84
CA SER A 151 9.44 -75.25 -11.13
C SER A 151 9.22 -73.89 -11.81
N LEU A 152 9.16 -73.88 -13.15
CA LEU A 152 8.79 -72.69 -13.93
C LEU A 152 7.39 -72.20 -13.51
N LEU A 153 7.30 -71.01 -12.93
CA LEU A 153 6.02 -70.43 -12.52
C LEU A 153 5.37 -69.67 -13.69
N ALA A 154 4.13 -70.01 -14.02
CA ALA A 154 3.37 -69.43 -15.12
C ALA A 154 1.94 -69.03 -14.70
N GLY A 155 1.25 -68.29 -15.58
CA GLY A 155 -0.15 -67.90 -15.40
C GLY A 155 -0.34 -66.41 -15.09
N SER A 156 -1.59 -65.96 -15.17
CA SER A 156 -1.99 -64.56 -14.90
C SER A 156 -2.79 -64.39 -13.61
N ALA A 157 -3.14 -65.48 -12.91
CA ALA A 157 -3.78 -65.40 -11.61
C ALA A 157 -2.83 -64.74 -10.59
N ALA A 158 -3.37 -63.95 -9.67
CA ALA A 158 -2.55 -63.33 -8.62
C ALA A 158 -1.88 -64.40 -7.74
N LEU A 159 -0.62 -64.24 -7.35
CA LEU A 159 0.02 -65.05 -6.32
C LEU A 159 -0.23 -64.38 -4.96
N ILE A 160 -0.94 -65.06 -4.06
CA ILE A 160 -1.29 -64.52 -2.73
C ILE A 160 -0.58 -65.36 -1.66
N LYS A 161 0.54 -64.84 -1.13
CA LYS A 161 1.29 -65.48 -0.05
C LYS A 161 0.63 -65.19 1.30
N THR A 162 0.21 -66.25 1.99
CA THR A 162 -0.35 -66.21 3.36
C THR A 162 0.46 -67.11 4.29
N GLY A 163 0.13 -67.12 5.58
CA GLY A 163 0.91 -67.80 6.61
C GLY A 163 2.23 -67.12 6.94
N THR A 164 2.73 -67.33 8.15
CA THR A 164 3.94 -66.63 8.67
C THR A 164 5.26 -67.28 8.25
N GLY A 165 5.23 -68.44 7.57
CA GLY A 165 6.43 -69.12 7.06
C GLY A 165 7.02 -68.48 5.79
N THR A 166 8.09 -69.10 5.28
CA THR A 166 8.86 -68.62 4.12
C THR A 166 8.48 -69.38 2.85
N LEU A 167 8.09 -68.66 1.80
CA LEU A 167 7.99 -69.20 0.44
C LEU A 167 9.19 -68.73 -0.37
N ILE A 168 9.98 -69.66 -0.89
CA ILE A 168 11.12 -69.41 -1.78
C ILE A 168 10.69 -69.72 -3.20
N LEU A 169 10.88 -68.78 -4.12
CA LEU A 169 10.73 -69.00 -5.55
C LEU A 169 12.14 -69.07 -6.16
N GLY A 170 12.59 -70.28 -6.49
CA GLY A 170 13.99 -70.56 -6.83
C GLY A 170 14.23 -71.10 -8.23
N SER A 171 13.20 -71.23 -9.08
CA SER A 171 13.32 -71.78 -10.42
C SER A 171 14.46 -71.18 -11.23
N ASN A 172 15.26 -72.08 -11.82
CA ASN A 172 16.37 -71.75 -12.69
C ASN A 172 15.96 -71.37 -14.13
N THR A 173 14.65 -71.28 -14.37
CA THR A 173 14.09 -70.83 -15.64
C THR A 173 13.33 -69.52 -15.46
N PHE A 174 13.17 -68.76 -16.55
CA PHE A 174 12.48 -67.48 -16.51
C PHE A 174 11.00 -67.66 -16.21
N ASN A 175 10.52 -67.16 -15.06
CA ASN A 175 9.10 -67.23 -14.70
C ASN A 175 8.28 -66.37 -15.67
N SER A 176 7.23 -66.95 -16.26
CA SER A 176 6.31 -66.26 -17.17
C SER A 176 5.04 -65.77 -16.47
N HIS A 177 4.97 -65.92 -15.14
CA HIS A 177 3.90 -65.36 -14.32
C HIS A 177 3.84 -63.83 -14.47
N SER A 178 2.64 -63.31 -14.71
CA SER A 178 2.41 -61.87 -14.93
C SER A 178 1.31 -61.29 -14.03
N GLY A 179 0.70 -62.13 -13.19
CA GLY A 179 -0.34 -61.70 -12.24
C GLY A 179 0.21 -60.78 -11.14
N ALA A 180 -0.69 -60.19 -10.35
CA ALA A 180 -0.29 -59.47 -9.15
C ALA A 180 0.32 -60.43 -8.11
N VAL A 181 1.21 -59.92 -7.27
CA VAL A 181 1.81 -60.64 -6.13
C VAL A 181 1.40 -59.91 -4.85
N THR A 182 0.72 -60.60 -3.95
CA THR A 182 0.29 -60.05 -2.66
C THR A 182 0.89 -60.89 -1.54
N ILE A 183 1.65 -60.27 -0.65
CA ILE A 183 2.26 -60.92 0.51
C ILE A 183 1.52 -60.42 1.75
N ASN A 184 0.59 -61.24 2.24
CA ASN A 184 -0.23 -60.89 3.41
C ASN A 184 0.49 -61.17 4.73
N ALA A 185 1.37 -62.18 4.78
CA ALA A 185 2.14 -62.56 5.96
C ALA A 185 3.41 -63.35 5.60
N GLY A 186 4.36 -63.39 6.53
CA GLY A 186 5.59 -64.17 6.40
C GLY A 186 6.57 -63.59 5.38
N VAL A 187 7.39 -64.46 4.80
CA VAL A 187 8.44 -64.06 3.84
C VAL A 187 8.15 -64.66 2.46
N LEU A 188 8.16 -63.84 1.42
CA LEU A 188 8.35 -64.28 0.04
C LEU A 188 9.79 -63.99 -0.35
N GLU A 189 10.58 -65.03 -0.60
CA GLU A 189 11.96 -64.94 -1.04
C GLU A 189 12.06 -65.25 -2.54
N SER A 190 12.70 -64.33 -3.27
CA SER A 190 13.14 -64.53 -4.65
C SER A 190 14.62 -64.92 -4.61
N ALA A 191 14.92 -66.22 -4.77
CA ALA A 191 16.26 -66.80 -4.62
C ALA A 191 16.64 -67.68 -5.83
N LYS A 192 16.95 -67.02 -6.96
CA LYS A 192 17.35 -67.71 -8.20
C LYS A 192 18.86 -67.75 -8.38
N THR A 193 19.36 -68.80 -9.05
CA THR A 193 20.80 -69.00 -9.27
C THR A 193 21.30 -68.66 -10.67
N ASP A 194 20.43 -68.68 -11.70
CA ASP A 194 20.80 -68.55 -13.13
C ASP A 194 19.75 -67.83 -14.04
N ALA A 195 18.77 -67.09 -13.50
CA ALA A 195 17.76 -66.36 -14.28
C ALA A 195 17.30 -65.01 -13.66
N VAL A 196 16.53 -64.21 -14.43
CA VAL A 196 15.89 -62.96 -13.94
C VAL A 196 14.93 -63.25 -12.77
N GLY A 197 14.80 -62.31 -11.84
CA GLY A 197 14.09 -62.42 -10.56
C GLY A 197 12.77 -63.21 -10.57
N ALA A 198 12.43 -63.83 -9.44
CA ALA A 198 11.38 -64.82 -9.36
C ALA A 198 9.95 -64.27 -9.48
N ILE A 199 9.77 -62.97 -9.27
CA ILE A 199 8.50 -62.26 -9.47
C ILE A 199 8.58 -61.28 -10.63
N HIS A 200 9.54 -61.49 -11.54
CA HIS A 200 9.74 -60.62 -12.69
C HIS A 200 8.48 -60.60 -13.57
N ASN A 201 8.07 -59.41 -14.00
CA ASN A 201 6.79 -59.13 -14.70
C ASN A 201 5.52 -59.15 -13.83
N ALA A 202 5.61 -59.29 -12.51
CA ALA A 202 4.43 -59.14 -11.65
C ALA A 202 3.75 -57.78 -11.91
N ALA A 203 2.47 -57.78 -12.30
CA ALA A 203 1.76 -56.54 -12.65
C ALA A 203 1.67 -55.54 -11.49
N ALA A 204 1.62 -56.04 -10.26
CA ALA A 204 1.67 -55.26 -9.04
C ALA A 204 2.20 -56.12 -7.90
N VAL A 205 2.90 -55.53 -6.94
CA VAL A 205 3.38 -56.17 -5.72
C VAL A 205 2.86 -55.41 -4.51
N THR A 206 2.15 -56.11 -3.63
CA THR A 206 1.66 -55.56 -2.36
C THR A 206 2.30 -56.31 -1.20
N VAL A 207 3.02 -55.60 -0.33
CA VAL A 207 3.63 -56.18 0.87
C VAL A 207 2.88 -55.66 2.09
N ALA A 208 2.05 -56.51 2.70
CA ALA A 208 1.27 -56.14 3.88
C ALA A 208 2.17 -55.85 5.08
N SER A 209 1.63 -55.12 6.07
CA SER A 209 2.34 -54.85 7.32
C SER A 209 2.75 -56.16 8.01
N GLY A 210 4.00 -56.24 8.48
CA GLY A 210 4.57 -57.45 9.08
C GLY A 210 5.00 -58.54 8.09
N ALA A 211 4.74 -58.38 6.78
CA ALA A 211 5.22 -59.28 5.75
C ALA A 211 6.53 -58.78 5.12
N THR A 212 7.30 -59.69 4.51
CA THR A 212 8.59 -59.39 3.88
C THR A 212 8.67 -59.93 2.46
N LEU A 213 9.09 -59.09 1.53
CA LEU A 213 9.64 -59.48 0.23
C LEU A 213 11.17 -59.45 0.34
N ARG A 214 11.84 -60.57 0.10
CA ARG A 214 13.30 -60.68 0.22
C ARG A 214 13.94 -61.12 -1.08
N PHE A 215 15.00 -60.45 -1.48
CA PHE A 215 15.82 -60.76 -2.63
C PHE A 215 17.16 -61.33 -2.15
N ASN A 216 17.50 -62.52 -2.63
CA ASN A 216 18.75 -63.22 -2.32
C ASN A 216 19.52 -63.50 -3.62
N GLY A 217 19.82 -62.44 -4.37
CA GLY A 217 20.43 -62.53 -5.70
C GLY A 217 21.87 -63.05 -5.68
N ASN A 218 22.24 -63.77 -6.74
CA ASN A 218 23.61 -64.18 -7.06
C ASN A 218 24.26 -63.16 -8.02
N ALA A 219 25.60 -63.12 -8.10
CA ALA A 219 26.39 -62.21 -8.93
C ALA A 219 26.04 -62.22 -10.44
N LEU A 220 25.42 -63.29 -10.95
CA LEU A 220 25.03 -63.40 -12.36
C LEU A 220 23.70 -62.69 -12.69
N TYR A 221 22.81 -62.50 -11.70
CA TYR A 221 21.48 -61.91 -11.90
C TYR A 221 21.08 -61.05 -10.71
N ASN A 222 21.09 -59.76 -10.96
CA ASN A 222 20.96 -58.77 -9.91
C ASN A 222 19.89 -57.72 -10.23
N ILE A 223 18.84 -58.10 -10.96
CA ILE A 223 17.74 -57.21 -11.34
C ILE A 223 16.40 -57.92 -11.13
N GLU A 224 15.45 -57.21 -10.52
CA GLU A 224 14.04 -57.58 -10.44
C GLU A 224 13.18 -56.44 -10.97
N THR A 225 12.18 -56.74 -11.81
CA THR A 225 11.31 -55.72 -12.41
C THR A 225 9.85 -56.07 -12.16
N ILE A 226 9.13 -55.13 -11.57
CA ILE A 226 7.72 -55.27 -11.24
C ILE A 226 6.92 -54.07 -11.77
N GLY A 227 5.61 -54.22 -11.93
CA GLY A 227 4.74 -53.14 -12.37
C GLY A 227 4.57 -52.07 -11.28
N SER A 228 4.23 -52.41 -10.04
CA SER A 228 4.05 -51.39 -8.99
C SER A 228 4.32 -51.96 -7.61
N LEU A 229 4.69 -51.11 -6.66
CA LEU A 229 4.96 -51.48 -5.27
C LEU A 229 3.99 -50.75 -4.34
N SER A 230 3.32 -51.48 -3.46
CA SER A 230 2.47 -50.88 -2.43
C SER A 230 2.49 -51.67 -1.12
N GLY A 231 1.94 -51.06 -0.06
CA GLY A 231 1.79 -51.69 1.25
C GLY A 231 2.72 -51.09 2.31
N ALA A 232 2.89 -51.79 3.43
CA ALA A 232 3.58 -51.30 4.63
C ALA A 232 4.53 -52.34 5.25
N GLY A 233 4.86 -53.41 4.52
CA GLY A 233 5.80 -54.44 4.95
C GLY A 233 7.27 -54.10 4.68
N SER A 234 8.14 -55.09 4.60
CA SER A 234 9.56 -54.90 4.35
C SER A 234 9.96 -55.42 2.96
N VAL A 235 10.79 -54.68 2.24
CA VAL A 235 11.51 -55.15 1.05
C VAL A 235 12.99 -55.19 1.40
N GLN A 236 13.61 -56.37 1.27
CA GLN A 236 14.98 -56.60 1.73
C GLN A 236 15.85 -57.18 0.64
N HIS A 237 17.12 -56.77 0.60
CA HIS A 237 18.16 -57.45 -0.15
C HIS A 237 19.20 -58.07 0.79
N THR A 238 19.43 -59.38 0.69
CA THR A 238 20.40 -60.13 1.51
C THR A 238 21.44 -60.88 0.68
N GLY A 239 21.51 -60.63 -0.62
CA GLY A 239 22.39 -61.32 -1.55
C GLY A 239 23.85 -60.88 -1.49
N LEU A 240 24.71 -61.58 -2.23
CA LEU A 240 26.17 -61.38 -2.24
C LEU A 240 26.66 -60.41 -3.32
N ALA A 241 25.76 -59.82 -4.11
CA ALA A 241 26.08 -58.83 -5.14
C ALA A 241 25.08 -57.67 -5.12
N ASN A 242 25.49 -56.50 -5.62
CA ASN A 242 24.59 -55.33 -5.70
C ASN A 242 23.38 -55.64 -6.56
N PHE A 243 22.18 -55.29 -6.09
CA PHE A 243 20.90 -55.65 -6.69
C PHE A 243 20.09 -54.42 -7.10
N THR A 244 19.39 -54.46 -8.24
CA THR A 244 18.56 -53.37 -8.74
C THR A 244 17.09 -53.79 -8.74
N PHE A 245 16.28 -53.07 -7.99
CA PHE A 245 14.83 -53.25 -7.91
C PHE A 245 14.11 -52.20 -8.76
N LYS A 246 13.49 -52.65 -9.86
CA LYS A 246 12.85 -51.80 -10.87
C LYS A 246 11.34 -51.79 -10.75
N ILE A 247 10.76 -50.59 -10.86
CA ILE A 247 9.32 -50.33 -10.89
C ILE A 247 8.94 -49.73 -12.25
N ASP A 248 8.08 -50.42 -13.01
CA ASP A 248 7.82 -50.15 -14.44
C ASP A 248 6.41 -49.66 -14.78
N GLY A 249 5.48 -49.79 -13.84
CA GLY A 249 4.07 -49.52 -14.08
C GLY A 249 3.71 -48.04 -14.12
N ALA A 250 2.59 -47.76 -14.79
CA ALA A 250 2.00 -46.43 -14.87
C ALA A 250 1.09 -46.08 -13.66
N ALA A 251 0.84 -47.03 -12.76
CA ALA A 251 0.00 -46.81 -11.59
C ALA A 251 0.74 -46.00 -10.52
N SER A 252 0.06 -44.98 -9.98
CA SER A 252 0.54 -44.29 -8.78
C SER A 252 0.22 -45.13 -7.54
N THR A 253 1.22 -45.38 -6.70
CA THR A 253 1.13 -46.28 -5.55
C THR A 253 1.83 -45.71 -4.33
N THR A 254 1.49 -46.22 -3.14
CA THR A 254 2.13 -45.82 -1.88
C THR A 254 2.72 -47.03 -1.19
N PHE A 255 4.00 -46.94 -0.86
CA PHE A 255 4.71 -47.86 -0.01
C PHE A 255 5.16 -47.12 1.27
N SER A 256 4.58 -47.53 2.39
CA SER A 256 4.85 -46.98 3.73
C SER A 256 5.79 -47.85 4.56
N GLY A 257 6.25 -48.94 3.96
CA GLY A 257 7.15 -49.90 4.56
C GLY A 257 8.62 -49.49 4.52
N VAL A 258 9.49 -50.45 4.84
CA VAL A 258 10.96 -50.25 4.84
C VAL A 258 11.58 -51.02 3.68
N ILE A 259 12.38 -50.32 2.88
CA ILE A 259 13.31 -50.88 1.91
C ILE A 259 14.71 -50.85 2.54
N SER A 260 15.36 -52.00 2.62
CA SER A 260 16.67 -52.14 3.25
C SER A 260 17.55 -53.14 2.51
N ASP A 261 18.85 -53.07 2.74
CA ASP A 261 19.82 -54.04 2.27
C ASP A 261 20.71 -54.56 3.41
N GLY A 262 21.49 -55.59 3.10
CA GLY A 262 22.51 -56.18 3.95
C GLY A 262 23.89 -55.64 3.59
N ALA A 263 24.88 -56.53 3.41
CA ALA A 263 26.25 -56.14 3.09
C ALA A 263 26.42 -55.52 1.69
N GLN A 264 25.45 -55.73 0.79
CA GLN A 264 25.52 -55.32 -0.62
C GLN A 264 24.33 -54.46 -0.99
N ASN A 265 24.59 -53.46 -1.83
CA ASN A 265 23.66 -52.38 -2.10
C ASN A 265 22.39 -52.84 -2.84
N LEU A 266 21.23 -52.37 -2.40
CA LEU A 266 20.00 -52.33 -3.20
C LEU A 266 19.88 -50.96 -3.89
N ASN A 267 19.87 -50.97 -5.23
CA ASN A 267 19.52 -49.81 -6.05
C ASN A 267 18.00 -49.83 -6.32
N LEU A 268 17.34 -48.69 -6.13
CA LEU A 268 15.93 -48.53 -6.44
C LEU A 268 15.77 -47.76 -7.75
N GLU A 269 15.04 -48.31 -8.72
CA GLU A 269 14.86 -47.69 -10.03
C GLU A 269 13.37 -47.57 -10.38
N LYS A 270 12.88 -46.34 -10.54
CA LYS A 270 11.60 -46.09 -11.21
C LYS A 270 11.88 -46.04 -12.71
N ASN A 271 11.84 -47.20 -13.36
CA ASN A 271 12.44 -47.46 -14.66
C ASN A 271 11.52 -47.06 -15.82
N THR A 272 10.31 -47.62 -15.90
CA THR A 272 9.31 -47.23 -16.91
C THR A 272 7.98 -46.79 -16.28
N GLY A 273 7.03 -46.31 -17.09
CA GLY A 273 5.72 -45.86 -16.65
C GLY A 273 5.66 -44.44 -16.07
N THR A 274 4.52 -43.77 -16.23
CA THR A 274 4.35 -42.34 -15.85
C THR A 274 3.80 -42.12 -14.43
N GLY A 275 3.51 -43.20 -13.69
CA GLY A 275 2.93 -43.14 -12.35
C GLY A 275 3.91 -42.63 -11.28
N THR A 276 3.36 -42.31 -10.10
CA THR A 276 4.11 -41.87 -8.92
C THR A 276 4.26 -43.00 -7.91
N LEU A 277 5.50 -43.32 -7.51
CA LEU A 277 5.76 -44.15 -6.32
C LEU A 277 5.92 -43.24 -5.11
N THR A 278 4.98 -43.30 -4.17
CA THR A 278 5.08 -42.59 -2.89
C THR A 278 5.79 -43.45 -1.86
N LEU A 279 6.89 -42.93 -1.30
CA LEU A 279 7.64 -43.54 -0.21
C LEU A 279 7.42 -42.73 1.07
N SER A 280 6.66 -43.28 2.01
CA SER A 280 6.38 -42.62 3.30
C SER A 280 7.05 -43.28 4.51
N GLY A 281 7.66 -44.46 4.34
CA GLY A 281 8.47 -45.12 5.35
C GLY A 281 9.91 -44.58 5.40
N ALA A 282 10.61 -44.88 6.49
CA ALA A 282 12.05 -44.65 6.62
C ALA A 282 12.81 -45.82 5.99
N ASN A 283 13.57 -45.55 4.93
CA ASN A 283 14.33 -46.58 4.21
C ASN A 283 15.80 -46.52 4.61
N THR A 284 16.50 -47.67 4.48
CA THR A 284 17.88 -47.81 4.96
C THR A 284 18.82 -48.45 3.94
N TYR A 285 18.40 -48.59 2.68
CA TYR A 285 19.28 -49.12 1.63
C TYR A 285 20.41 -48.14 1.30
N ASP A 286 21.57 -48.66 0.91
CA ASP A 286 22.78 -47.88 0.61
C ASP A 286 23.00 -47.61 -0.88
N GLY A 287 22.26 -48.31 -1.76
CA GLY A 287 22.37 -48.17 -3.21
C GLY A 287 21.72 -46.90 -3.77
N THR A 288 21.85 -46.74 -5.09
CA THR A 288 21.38 -45.53 -5.78
C THR A 288 19.85 -45.52 -5.92
N THR A 289 19.26 -44.33 -5.91
CA THR A 289 17.89 -44.13 -6.37
C THR A 289 17.88 -43.51 -7.78
N THR A 290 17.27 -44.17 -8.76
CA THR A 290 17.21 -43.67 -10.14
C THR A 290 15.76 -43.50 -10.60
N ILE A 291 15.41 -42.33 -11.09
CA ILE A 291 14.07 -42.02 -11.62
C ILE A 291 14.18 -41.78 -13.12
N ASN A 292 13.90 -42.81 -13.91
CA ASN A 292 13.95 -42.77 -15.38
C ASN A 292 12.64 -42.27 -15.99
N ALA A 293 11.48 -42.58 -15.37
CA ALA A 293 10.17 -42.16 -15.83
C ALA A 293 9.17 -41.96 -14.69
N GLY A 294 8.21 -41.03 -14.84
CA GLY A 294 7.24 -40.74 -13.78
C GLY A 294 7.89 -40.04 -12.58
N ALA A 295 7.38 -40.30 -11.38
CA ALA A 295 7.88 -39.65 -10.16
C ALA A 295 8.11 -40.61 -8.99
N ILE A 296 9.04 -40.25 -8.11
CA ILE A 296 9.08 -40.73 -6.72
C ILE A 296 8.67 -39.56 -5.82
N ASN A 297 7.67 -39.77 -4.96
CA ASN A 297 7.21 -38.79 -3.97
C ASN A 297 7.64 -39.23 -2.58
N ILE A 298 8.49 -38.44 -1.93
CA ILE A 298 9.02 -38.73 -0.61
C ILE A 298 8.25 -37.96 0.47
N GLN A 299 7.89 -38.67 1.53
CA GLN A 299 7.17 -38.14 2.70
C GLN A 299 7.88 -38.43 4.02
N ASN A 300 9.10 -38.96 3.96
CA ASN A 300 9.98 -39.17 5.10
C ASN A 300 11.39 -38.66 4.75
N ALA A 301 12.11 -38.11 5.73
CA ALA A 301 13.46 -37.57 5.56
C ALA A 301 14.50 -38.59 5.03
N THR A 302 14.26 -39.88 5.27
CA THR A 302 15.13 -41.00 4.87
C THR A 302 14.46 -41.93 3.85
N ALA A 303 13.42 -41.45 3.17
CA ALA A 303 12.71 -42.25 2.17
C ALA A 303 13.58 -42.70 0.98
N LEU A 304 14.73 -42.06 0.74
CA LEU A 304 15.66 -42.41 -0.34
C LEU A 304 16.81 -43.34 0.11
N GLY A 305 16.76 -43.85 1.35
CA GLY A 305 17.84 -44.66 1.91
C GLY A 305 18.92 -43.83 2.59
N SER A 306 20.13 -44.39 2.69
CA SER A 306 21.31 -43.67 3.17
C SER A 306 21.84 -42.70 2.10
N THR A 307 22.72 -41.78 2.50
CA THR A 307 23.27 -40.77 1.58
C THR A 307 24.42 -41.27 0.70
N THR A 308 24.68 -42.59 0.70
CA THR A 308 25.85 -43.18 0.02
C THR A 308 25.66 -43.27 -1.49
N GLY A 309 24.50 -43.76 -1.94
CA GLY A 309 24.23 -44.00 -3.36
C GLY A 309 23.84 -42.76 -4.15
N GLY A 310 23.16 -41.80 -3.52
CA GLY A 310 22.63 -40.63 -4.20
C GLY A 310 21.42 -40.93 -5.09
N THR A 311 20.79 -39.86 -5.57
CA THR A 311 19.58 -39.89 -6.37
C THR A 311 19.82 -39.25 -7.73
N THR A 312 19.38 -39.91 -8.81
CA THR A 312 19.43 -39.39 -10.18
C THR A 312 18.03 -39.28 -10.77
N VAL A 313 17.70 -38.13 -11.36
CA VAL A 313 16.44 -37.86 -12.03
C VAL A 313 16.71 -37.62 -13.52
N ALA A 314 16.16 -38.49 -14.37
CA ALA A 314 16.26 -38.39 -15.82
C ALA A 314 15.36 -37.30 -16.41
N SER A 315 15.53 -37.02 -17.70
CA SER A 315 14.69 -36.06 -18.41
C SER A 315 13.24 -36.53 -18.46
N GLY A 316 12.32 -35.63 -18.10
CA GLY A 316 10.89 -35.93 -18.04
C GLY A 316 10.43 -36.67 -16.76
N ALA A 317 11.33 -36.93 -15.81
CA ALA A 317 11.00 -37.54 -14.52
C ALA A 317 11.09 -36.53 -13.36
N ALA A 318 10.54 -36.85 -12.19
CA ALA A 318 10.58 -35.95 -11.03
C ALA A 318 10.81 -36.64 -9.69
N LEU A 319 11.65 -36.04 -8.85
CA LEU A 319 11.63 -36.25 -7.41
C LEU A 319 10.67 -35.24 -6.78
N GLN A 320 9.64 -35.72 -6.10
CA GLN A 320 8.65 -34.90 -5.40
C GLN A 320 8.90 -34.97 -3.89
N VAL A 321 8.84 -33.83 -3.21
CA VAL A 321 9.02 -33.73 -1.75
C VAL A 321 7.75 -33.18 -1.12
N GLN A 322 7.27 -33.80 -0.06
CA GLN A 322 6.00 -33.46 0.57
C GLN A 322 6.02 -33.75 2.08
N GLY A 323 5.23 -32.97 2.83
CA GLY A 323 4.89 -33.30 4.22
C GLY A 323 5.66 -32.54 5.29
N GLY A 324 6.51 -31.59 4.91
CA GLY A 324 7.29 -30.79 5.87
C GLY A 324 8.56 -31.49 6.34
N ILE A 325 9.21 -32.25 5.45
CA ILE A 325 10.36 -33.08 5.75
C ILE A 325 11.69 -32.36 5.48
N ALA A 326 12.72 -32.75 6.24
CA ALA A 326 14.09 -32.28 6.06
C ALA A 326 14.96 -33.43 5.53
N VAL A 327 15.15 -33.48 4.22
CA VAL A 327 16.02 -34.47 3.57
C VAL A 327 17.48 -34.12 3.87
N GLY A 328 18.24 -35.13 4.31
CA GLY A 328 19.65 -35.00 4.66
C GLY A 328 20.58 -34.68 3.47
N ALA A 329 21.86 -34.97 3.63
CA ALA A 329 22.91 -34.68 2.64
C ALA A 329 22.89 -35.63 1.42
N GLU A 330 21.70 -35.99 0.95
CA GLU A 330 21.49 -36.89 -0.18
C GLU A 330 21.90 -36.23 -1.50
N ALA A 331 22.94 -36.74 -2.17
CA ALA A 331 23.39 -36.16 -3.43
C ALA A 331 22.32 -36.31 -4.51
N LEU A 332 22.04 -35.25 -5.28
CA LEU A 332 20.97 -35.24 -6.28
C LEU A 332 21.51 -34.83 -7.65
N THR A 333 21.29 -35.65 -8.68
CA THR A 333 21.60 -35.31 -10.07
C THR A 333 20.32 -35.08 -10.86
N LEU A 334 20.16 -33.91 -11.47
CA LEU A 334 18.99 -33.52 -12.26
C LEU A 334 19.31 -33.42 -13.75
N SER A 335 18.50 -34.08 -14.57
CA SER A 335 18.66 -34.13 -16.03
C SER A 335 17.42 -33.63 -16.77
N GLY A 336 16.89 -32.44 -16.47
CA GLY A 336 15.77 -31.88 -17.23
C GLY A 336 14.83 -31.01 -16.42
N THR A 337 13.76 -30.55 -17.07
CA THR A 337 12.71 -29.70 -16.48
C THR A 337 11.63 -30.49 -15.73
N GLY A 338 11.81 -31.80 -15.63
CA GLY A 338 10.88 -32.74 -15.01
C GLY A 338 9.60 -32.99 -15.78
N ILE A 339 8.60 -33.55 -15.10
CA ILE A 339 7.32 -33.93 -15.73
C ILE A 339 6.59 -32.67 -16.20
N SER A 340 6.32 -32.56 -17.50
CA SER A 340 5.57 -31.45 -18.10
C SER A 340 6.12 -30.06 -17.75
N ASN A 341 7.44 -29.92 -17.57
CA ASN A 341 8.09 -28.68 -17.14
C ASN A 341 7.58 -28.17 -15.78
N THR A 342 7.38 -29.08 -14.82
CA THR A 342 6.95 -28.73 -13.45
C THR A 342 8.03 -28.97 -12.40
N GLY A 343 9.30 -29.07 -12.82
CA GLY A 343 10.45 -29.32 -11.96
C GLY A 343 10.85 -30.80 -11.91
N ALA A 344 12.15 -31.06 -12.10
CA ALA A 344 12.77 -32.36 -11.83
C ALA A 344 12.97 -32.59 -10.33
N LEU A 345 13.11 -31.51 -9.56
CA LEU A 345 12.87 -31.49 -8.12
C LEU A 345 11.63 -30.63 -7.86
N ARG A 346 10.60 -31.19 -7.25
CA ARG A 346 9.31 -30.52 -7.05
C ARG A 346 8.84 -30.62 -5.61
N ASN A 347 8.68 -29.48 -4.95
CA ASN A 347 8.06 -29.39 -3.64
C ASN A 347 6.53 -29.28 -3.79
N ILE A 348 5.81 -30.30 -3.34
CA ILE A 348 4.35 -30.42 -3.54
C ILE A 348 3.57 -29.64 -2.47
N SER A 349 3.89 -29.86 -1.20
CA SER A 349 3.26 -29.17 -0.07
C SER A 349 4.09 -29.28 1.21
N GLY A 350 3.86 -28.35 2.14
CA GLY A 350 4.64 -28.21 3.36
C GLY A 350 5.93 -27.42 3.13
N ASN A 351 6.62 -27.11 4.24
CA ASN A 351 7.94 -26.50 4.20
C ASN A 351 8.99 -27.60 4.24
N ASN A 352 9.63 -27.89 3.12
CA ASN A 352 10.57 -28.99 3.00
C ASN A 352 12.00 -28.47 2.79
N SER A 353 13.01 -29.22 3.22
CA SER A 353 14.42 -28.90 2.95
C SER A 353 15.17 -30.04 2.29
N PHE A 354 16.16 -29.71 1.48
CA PHE A 354 17.06 -30.65 0.83
C PHE A 354 18.51 -30.19 1.02
N ALA A 355 19.28 -30.96 1.80
CA ALA A 355 20.61 -30.54 2.23
C ALA A 355 21.76 -31.03 1.35
N GLY A 356 21.55 -32.06 0.54
CA GLY A 356 22.58 -32.59 -0.34
C GLY A 356 22.88 -31.70 -1.54
N ASN A 357 24.06 -31.90 -2.12
CA ASN A 357 24.50 -31.19 -3.31
C ASN A 357 23.66 -31.58 -4.52
N ILE A 358 23.30 -30.58 -5.33
CA ILE A 358 22.51 -30.75 -6.55
C ILE A 358 23.40 -30.53 -7.77
N VAL A 359 23.58 -31.59 -8.55
CA VAL A 359 24.33 -31.59 -9.81
C VAL A 359 23.36 -31.50 -10.99
N LEU A 360 23.54 -30.51 -11.86
CA LEU A 360 22.76 -30.36 -13.08
C LEU A 360 23.49 -31.06 -14.23
N ALA A 361 22.96 -32.19 -14.69
CA ALA A 361 23.45 -32.89 -15.88
C ALA A 361 22.89 -32.29 -17.18
N ALA A 362 21.69 -31.71 -17.12
CA ALA A 362 21.07 -30.95 -18.20
C ALA A 362 20.48 -29.63 -17.69
N THR A 363 19.97 -28.79 -18.59
CA THR A 363 19.11 -27.67 -18.19
C THR A 363 17.98 -28.19 -17.32
N SER A 364 17.86 -27.65 -16.11
CA SER A 364 17.00 -28.22 -15.08
C SER A 364 16.07 -27.20 -14.44
N GLU A 365 14.94 -27.70 -13.96
CA GLU A 365 13.94 -26.91 -13.26
C GLU A 365 13.71 -27.45 -11.85
N ILE A 366 13.62 -26.53 -10.90
CA ILE A 366 13.25 -26.79 -9.50
C ILE A 366 11.98 -26.00 -9.22
N GLN A 367 10.96 -26.65 -8.69
CA GLN A 367 9.65 -26.03 -8.49
C GLN A 367 9.15 -26.18 -7.07
N SER A 368 8.43 -25.16 -6.59
CA SER A 368 7.66 -25.24 -5.33
C SER A 368 6.21 -24.88 -5.60
N ASP A 369 5.31 -25.86 -5.53
CA ASP A 369 3.88 -25.63 -5.74
C ASP A 369 3.25 -24.89 -4.56
N ALA A 370 3.58 -25.32 -3.34
CA ALA A 370 3.08 -24.73 -2.11
C ALA A 370 4.11 -24.88 -0.97
N GLY A 371 4.07 -23.94 -0.02
CA GLY A 371 5.05 -23.88 1.07
C GLY A 371 6.43 -23.39 0.60
N THR A 372 7.47 -23.68 1.38
CA THR A 372 8.85 -23.27 1.08
C THR A 372 9.75 -24.49 0.86
N LEU A 373 10.49 -24.50 -0.25
CA LEU A 373 11.60 -25.43 -0.48
C LEU A 373 12.92 -24.76 -0.07
N SER A 374 13.59 -25.27 0.96
CA SER A 374 14.91 -24.78 1.39
C SER A 374 16.03 -25.68 0.86
N LEU A 375 16.91 -25.12 0.04
CA LEU A 375 18.07 -25.79 -0.54
C LEU A 375 19.32 -25.29 0.17
N THR A 376 19.98 -26.19 0.91
CA THR A 376 21.17 -25.84 1.71
C THR A 376 22.47 -26.46 1.17
N GLY A 377 22.36 -27.43 0.25
CA GLY A 377 23.48 -27.94 -0.53
C GLY A 377 23.90 -26.98 -1.65
N THR A 378 25.08 -27.22 -2.24
CA THR A 378 25.52 -26.46 -3.42
C THR A 378 24.75 -26.90 -4.66
N ILE A 379 24.49 -25.98 -5.59
CA ILE A 379 23.87 -26.29 -6.90
C ILE A 379 24.88 -25.98 -7.99
N ASN A 380 25.27 -26.95 -8.81
CA ASN A 380 26.22 -26.70 -9.89
C ASN A 380 26.01 -27.64 -11.08
N GLY A 381 26.43 -27.21 -12.27
CA GLY A 381 26.46 -28.07 -13.46
C GLY A 381 27.62 -29.06 -13.43
N ASN A 382 27.42 -30.27 -13.97
CA ASN A 382 28.51 -31.21 -14.23
C ASN A 382 29.41 -30.78 -15.40
N ALA A 383 28.92 -29.88 -16.25
CA ALA A 383 29.60 -29.26 -17.38
C ALA A 383 29.11 -27.82 -17.53
N ALA A 384 29.82 -26.98 -18.27
CA ALA A 384 29.35 -25.63 -18.57
C ALA A 384 28.00 -25.63 -19.32
N SER A 385 27.36 -24.47 -19.40
CA SER A 385 26.13 -24.26 -20.17
C SER A 385 24.89 -24.96 -19.62
N ARG A 386 24.77 -25.15 -18.29
CA ARG A 386 23.52 -25.64 -17.68
C ARG A 386 22.59 -24.48 -17.34
N GLY A 387 21.37 -24.48 -17.90
CA GLY A 387 20.33 -23.55 -17.44
C GLY A 387 19.70 -24.04 -16.13
N LEU A 388 19.40 -23.12 -15.22
CA LEU A 388 18.68 -23.40 -13.98
C LEU A 388 17.43 -22.52 -13.90
N ARG A 389 16.28 -23.16 -13.75
CA ARG A 389 14.97 -22.51 -13.60
C ARG A 389 14.36 -22.81 -12.24
N PHE A 390 13.82 -21.79 -11.60
CA PHE A 390 13.00 -21.89 -10.40
C PHE A 390 11.57 -21.44 -10.74
N ASP A 391 10.56 -22.23 -10.41
CA ASP A 391 9.13 -21.95 -10.72
C ASP A 391 8.21 -22.31 -9.52
N GLY A 392 6.91 -22.09 -9.71
CA GLY A 392 5.84 -22.41 -8.78
C GLY A 392 5.28 -21.22 -8.00
N SER A 393 4.16 -21.46 -7.32
CA SER A 393 3.50 -20.48 -6.43
C SER A 393 4.06 -20.48 -5.00
N GLY A 394 4.69 -21.57 -4.59
CA GLY A 394 5.45 -21.67 -3.36
C GLY A 394 6.81 -20.98 -3.45
N ASN A 395 7.45 -20.81 -2.30
CA ASN A 395 8.75 -20.17 -2.22
C ASN A 395 9.89 -21.18 -2.35
N THR A 396 11.05 -20.71 -2.80
CA THR A 396 12.30 -21.46 -2.76
C THR A 396 13.39 -20.59 -2.12
N THR A 397 14.18 -21.14 -1.22
CA THR A 397 15.34 -20.47 -0.63
C THR A 397 16.60 -21.25 -0.96
N VAL A 398 17.62 -20.59 -1.49
CA VAL A 398 18.95 -21.16 -1.71
C VAL A 398 19.93 -20.43 -0.81
N SER A 399 20.37 -21.13 0.24
CA SER A 399 21.23 -20.54 1.26
C SER A 399 22.72 -20.65 0.94
N ASN A 400 23.10 -21.63 0.14
CA ASN A 400 24.47 -21.89 -0.29
C ASN A 400 24.70 -21.43 -1.73
N SER A 401 25.83 -21.79 -2.34
CA SER A 401 26.23 -21.28 -3.65
C SER A 401 25.58 -22.02 -4.83
N ILE A 402 25.24 -21.25 -5.87
CA ILE A 402 25.00 -21.68 -7.25
C ILE A 402 26.29 -21.46 -8.03
N GLY A 403 26.86 -22.56 -8.55
CA GLY A 403 28.20 -22.63 -9.09
C GLY A 403 28.39 -22.11 -10.52
N ALA A 404 29.66 -22.04 -10.94
CA ALA A 404 30.08 -21.39 -12.19
C ALA A 404 29.61 -22.08 -13.47
N ASN A 405 29.22 -23.36 -13.41
CA ASN A 405 28.77 -24.12 -14.57
C ASN A 405 27.30 -23.85 -14.93
N VAL A 406 26.60 -23.02 -14.15
CA VAL A 406 25.27 -22.52 -14.47
C VAL A 406 25.37 -21.32 -15.41
N SER A 407 24.76 -21.43 -16.60
CA SER A 407 24.85 -20.42 -17.68
C SER A 407 23.65 -19.49 -17.79
N THR A 408 22.54 -19.83 -17.15
CA THR A 408 21.39 -18.94 -17.00
C THR A 408 20.69 -19.26 -15.69
N LEU A 409 20.21 -18.22 -15.01
CA LEU A 409 19.32 -18.35 -13.87
C LEU A 409 17.97 -17.73 -14.23
N THR A 410 16.91 -18.52 -14.16
CA THR A 410 15.55 -18.07 -14.45
C THR A 410 14.67 -18.22 -13.23
N LYS A 411 14.07 -17.13 -12.76
CA LYS A 411 12.96 -17.13 -11.83
C LYS A 411 11.65 -16.97 -12.59
N ALA A 412 10.77 -17.93 -12.45
CA ALA A 412 9.41 -17.94 -12.97
C ALA A 412 8.39 -18.26 -11.86
N GLY A 413 7.11 -18.32 -12.22
CA GLY A 413 6.05 -18.53 -11.24
C GLY A 413 5.83 -17.34 -10.32
N THR A 414 4.78 -17.40 -9.51
CA THR A 414 4.35 -16.28 -8.66
C THR A 414 5.06 -16.24 -7.31
N GLY A 415 5.73 -17.33 -6.88
CA GLY A 415 6.42 -17.40 -5.59
C GLY A 415 7.68 -16.53 -5.50
N THR A 416 8.35 -16.61 -4.34
CA THR A 416 9.64 -15.93 -4.10
C THR A 416 10.80 -16.92 -4.21
N LEU A 417 11.84 -16.55 -4.96
CA LEU A 417 13.17 -17.17 -4.88
C LEU A 417 14.07 -16.29 -4.01
N THR A 418 14.59 -16.82 -2.92
CA THR A 418 15.53 -16.10 -2.04
C THR A 418 16.93 -16.64 -2.23
N LEU A 419 17.88 -15.77 -2.59
CA LEU A 419 19.30 -16.08 -2.74
C LEU A 419 20.12 -15.30 -1.71
N THR A 420 20.79 -16.01 -0.80
CA THR A 420 21.66 -15.38 0.22
C THR A 420 23.12 -15.79 0.12
N GLY A 421 23.42 -16.88 -0.60
CA GLY A 421 24.78 -17.39 -0.79
C GLY A 421 25.62 -16.55 -1.76
N SER A 422 26.95 -16.73 -1.71
CA SER A 422 27.87 -16.15 -2.69
C SER A 422 27.87 -17.01 -3.96
N ASN A 423 27.07 -16.60 -4.95
CA ASN A 423 26.86 -17.37 -6.18
C ASN A 423 27.92 -17.00 -7.23
N SER A 424 28.45 -18.01 -7.93
CA SER A 424 29.53 -17.85 -8.91
C SER A 424 29.10 -18.13 -10.35
N TYR A 425 27.81 -18.39 -10.59
CA TYR A 425 27.29 -18.53 -11.95
C TYR A 425 27.57 -17.28 -12.78
N THR A 426 27.96 -17.47 -14.03
CA THR A 426 28.42 -16.36 -14.90
C THR A 426 27.35 -15.91 -15.87
N GLY A 427 26.20 -16.58 -15.88
CA GLY A 427 25.08 -16.38 -16.80
C GLY A 427 24.12 -15.24 -16.48
N ALA A 428 23.30 -14.88 -17.48
CA ALA A 428 22.22 -13.91 -17.32
C ALA A 428 21.17 -14.38 -16.30
N THR A 429 20.60 -13.41 -15.58
CA THR A 429 19.50 -13.64 -14.63
C THR A 429 18.21 -13.09 -15.23
N ALA A 430 17.15 -13.90 -15.28
CA ALA A 430 15.84 -13.49 -15.77
C ALA A 430 14.78 -13.71 -14.69
N VAL A 431 14.05 -12.66 -14.32
CA VAL A 431 12.90 -12.71 -13.41
C VAL A 431 11.64 -12.54 -14.23
N GLN A 432 11.11 -13.65 -14.73
CA GLN A 432 9.95 -13.68 -15.62
C GLN A 432 8.64 -13.36 -14.88
N ALA A 433 8.52 -13.77 -13.62
CA ALA A 433 7.38 -13.52 -12.74
C ALA A 433 7.76 -13.66 -11.26
N GLY A 434 6.91 -13.13 -10.38
CA GLY A 434 7.09 -13.20 -8.93
C GLY A 434 8.31 -12.40 -8.46
N THR A 435 8.93 -12.85 -7.37
CA THR A 435 10.01 -12.10 -6.71
C THR A 435 11.31 -12.90 -6.66
N LEU A 436 12.42 -12.24 -6.98
CA LEU A 436 13.77 -12.67 -6.67
C LEU A 436 14.32 -11.79 -5.54
N SER A 437 14.42 -12.35 -4.34
CA SER A 437 15.00 -11.70 -3.17
C SER A 437 16.49 -12.01 -3.05
N PHE A 438 17.29 -10.98 -2.80
CA PHE A 438 18.75 -11.10 -2.71
C PHE A 438 19.34 -10.06 -1.75
N ASN A 439 20.50 -10.38 -1.17
CA ASN A 439 21.19 -9.52 -0.20
C ASN A 439 22.49 -8.91 -0.74
N SER A 440 22.93 -9.27 -1.95
CA SER A 440 24.16 -8.74 -2.56
C SER A 440 24.13 -8.82 -4.08
N ILE A 441 24.72 -7.82 -4.73
CA ILE A 441 24.85 -7.76 -6.19
C ILE A 441 26.22 -7.15 -6.56
N GLY A 442 27.03 -7.94 -7.26
CA GLY A 442 28.36 -7.53 -7.72
C GLY A 442 28.31 -6.79 -9.06
N ASN A 443 29.43 -6.14 -9.41
CA ASN A 443 29.67 -5.65 -10.76
C ASN A 443 29.87 -6.80 -11.75
N VAL A 444 29.69 -6.52 -13.03
CA VAL A 444 30.32 -7.31 -14.11
C VAL A 444 31.83 -7.32 -13.87
N SER A 445 32.41 -8.52 -13.84
CA SER A 445 33.80 -8.81 -13.47
C SER A 445 34.16 -8.45 -12.02
N GLY A 446 33.17 -8.27 -11.15
CA GLY A 446 33.34 -7.91 -9.73
C GLY A 446 33.44 -9.09 -8.75
N GLY A 447 33.44 -10.33 -9.25
CA GLY A 447 33.41 -11.55 -8.42
C GLY A 447 32.01 -12.01 -8.03
N ALA A 448 31.94 -12.99 -7.13
CA ALA A 448 30.70 -13.64 -6.70
C ALA A 448 29.82 -12.75 -5.82
N SER A 449 28.50 -12.91 -5.97
CA SER A 449 27.45 -12.21 -5.22
C SER A 449 26.18 -13.06 -5.18
N ALA A 450 25.14 -12.65 -4.46
CA ALA A 450 23.87 -13.39 -4.47
C ALA A 450 23.25 -13.47 -5.88
N LEU A 451 23.57 -12.54 -6.79
CA LEU A 451 23.13 -12.62 -8.19
C LEU A 451 24.22 -13.07 -9.17
N GLY A 452 25.23 -13.81 -8.71
CA GLY A 452 26.25 -14.41 -9.59
C GLY A 452 27.50 -13.54 -9.79
N ALA A 453 28.38 -14.01 -10.68
CA ALA A 453 29.68 -13.43 -11.04
C ALA A 453 29.80 -13.21 -12.57
N PRO A 454 28.94 -12.40 -13.20
CA PRO A 454 28.96 -12.22 -14.65
C PRO A 454 30.27 -11.58 -15.13
N THR A 455 30.81 -12.04 -16.26
CA THR A 455 32.08 -11.54 -16.83
C THR A 455 31.90 -10.63 -18.06
N THR A 456 30.68 -10.59 -18.62
CA THR A 456 30.32 -9.73 -19.76
C THR A 456 29.05 -8.95 -19.45
N VAL A 457 28.81 -7.84 -20.15
CA VAL A 457 27.59 -7.04 -19.97
C VAL A 457 26.34 -7.82 -20.35
N ALA A 458 26.40 -8.61 -21.42
CA ALA A 458 25.28 -9.47 -21.84
C ALA A 458 24.88 -10.44 -20.73
N ASN A 459 25.85 -11.08 -20.09
CA ASN A 459 25.59 -11.98 -18.98
C ASN A 459 25.26 -11.24 -17.67
N GLY A 460 25.75 -10.01 -17.51
CA GLY A 460 25.43 -9.15 -16.37
C GLY A 460 24.04 -8.56 -16.44
N THR A 461 23.37 -8.60 -17.60
CA THR A 461 22.02 -8.06 -17.75
C THR A 461 21.02 -8.88 -16.95
N ILE A 462 20.18 -8.19 -16.18
CA ILE A 462 19.07 -8.78 -15.42
C ILE A 462 17.77 -8.41 -16.14
N ALA A 463 17.11 -9.42 -16.69
CA ALA A 463 15.83 -9.23 -17.40
C ALA A 463 14.66 -9.31 -16.41
N LEU A 464 13.78 -8.32 -16.41
CA LEU A 464 12.57 -8.26 -15.59
C LEU A 464 11.32 -8.36 -16.46
N GLY A 465 10.42 -9.26 -16.07
CA GLY A 465 9.16 -9.54 -16.75
C GLY A 465 9.30 -10.49 -17.93
N SER A 466 8.17 -11.10 -18.30
CA SER A 466 8.01 -11.96 -19.47
C SER A 466 6.55 -11.95 -19.90
N GLY A 467 6.27 -11.67 -21.17
CA GLY A 467 4.89 -11.42 -21.61
C GLY A 467 4.22 -10.31 -20.78
N ALA A 468 3.00 -10.53 -20.32
CA ALA A 468 2.29 -9.55 -19.47
C ALA A 468 2.75 -9.53 -18.00
N ASN A 469 3.63 -10.45 -17.59
CA ASN A 469 4.01 -10.59 -16.19
C ASN A 469 5.13 -9.61 -15.81
N THR A 470 5.00 -9.02 -14.63
CA THR A 470 6.04 -8.20 -14.00
C THR A 470 6.97 -9.08 -13.17
N GLY A 471 8.28 -8.88 -13.30
CA GLY A 471 9.29 -9.45 -12.42
C GLY A 471 9.74 -8.46 -11.33
N THR A 472 9.94 -8.95 -10.11
CA THR A 472 10.37 -8.14 -8.96
C THR A 472 11.77 -8.54 -8.48
N LEU A 473 12.66 -7.56 -8.36
CA LEU A 473 13.91 -7.65 -7.61
C LEU A 473 13.70 -7.09 -6.20
N ALA A 474 13.88 -7.90 -5.17
CA ALA A 474 13.75 -7.49 -3.77
C ALA A 474 15.10 -7.51 -3.06
N TYR A 475 15.73 -6.35 -2.99
CA TYR A 475 17.02 -6.17 -2.34
C TYR A 475 16.86 -6.00 -0.82
N THR A 476 17.62 -6.80 -0.06
CA THR A 476 17.60 -6.87 1.41
C THR A 476 18.98 -6.65 2.03
N GLY A 477 19.96 -6.21 1.23
CA GLY A 477 21.36 -6.13 1.63
C GLY A 477 21.77 -4.86 2.38
N PRO A 478 23.02 -4.82 2.87
CA PRO A 478 23.56 -3.69 3.64
C PRO A 478 24.06 -2.51 2.78
N GLY A 479 23.92 -2.57 1.46
CA GLY A 479 24.38 -1.57 0.49
C GLY A 479 25.24 -2.19 -0.62
N ASN A 480 24.95 -1.86 -1.88
CA ASN A 480 25.70 -2.32 -3.04
C ASN A 480 25.67 -1.29 -4.18
N THR A 481 26.80 -1.15 -4.87
CA THR A 481 26.89 -0.48 -6.17
C THR A 481 27.18 -1.51 -7.24
N THR A 482 26.44 -1.46 -8.34
CA THR A 482 26.61 -2.37 -9.48
C THR A 482 26.54 -1.63 -10.82
N ASN A 483 27.37 -2.06 -11.77
CA ASN A 483 27.33 -1.68 -13.18
C ASN A 483 26.49 -2.64 -14.04
N ARG A 484 25.71 -3.52 -13.43
CA ARG A 484 24.81 -4.41 -14.16
C ARG A 484 23.65 -3.65 -14.79
N VAL A 485 23.24 -4.10 -15.97
CA VAL A 485 22.09 -3.54 -16.69
C VAL A 485 20.82 -4.20 -16.18
N ILE A 486 19.80 -3.41 -15.86
CA ILE A 486 18.42 -3.90 -15.74
C ILE A 486 17.75 -3.74 -17.11
N ASN A 487 17.07 -4.78 -17.58
CA ASN A 487 16.31 -4.75 -18.81
C ASN A 487 14.83 -5.07 -18.55
N LEU A 488 13.91 -4.20 -18.96
CA LEU A 488 12.48 -4.48 -18.94
C LEU A 488 12.10 -5.32 -20.16
N ALA A 489 12.04 -6.63 -19.96
CA ALA A 489 11.95 -7.64 -21.02
C ALA A 489 10.51 -8.12 -21.30
N GLY A 490 9.55 -7.85 -20.42
CA GLY A 490 8.13 -8.19 -20.63
C GLY A 490 7.50 -7.49 -21.84
N THR A 491 6.30 -7.90 -22.28
CA THR A 491 5.55 -7.19 -23.31
C THR A 491 4.76 -6.01 -22.72
N THR A 492 3.87 -6.25 -21.77
CA THR A 492 3.16 -5.20 -21.03
C THR A 492 3.51 -5.21 -19.55
N GLY A 493 4.04 -6.33 -19.05
CA GLY A 493 4.63 -6.42 -17.72
C GLY A 493 5.89 -5.58 -17.66
N GLY A 494 5.91 -4.64 -16.72
CA GLY A 494 7.09 -3.83 -16.43
C GLY A 494 8.10 -4.57 -15.57
N GLY A 495 8.82 -3.83 -14.72
CA GLY A 495 9.73 -4.39 -13.73
C GLY A 495 9.61 -3.66 -12.41
N THR A 496 9.75 -4.38 -11.30
CA THR A 496 9.77 -3.78 -9.96
C THR A 496 11.15 -3.93 -9.35
N ILE A 497 11.68 -2.85 -8.79
CA ILE A 497 12.88 -2.86 -7.94
C ILE A 497 12.43 -2.40 -6.55
N ASP A 498 12.42 -3.34 -5.60
CA ASP A 498 12.16 -3.11 -4.19
C ASP A 498 13.49 -3.04 -3.44
N ALA A 499 13.83 -1.85 -2.96
CA ALA A 499 14.99 -1.62 -2.12
C ALA A 499 14.57 -1.50 -0.65
N SER A 500 14.57 -2.64 0.06
CA SER A 500 14.22 -2.75 1.47
C SER A 500 15.39 -3.23 2.34
N GLY A 501 16.61 -3.17 1.81
CA GLY A 501 17.85 -3.42 2.54
C GLY A 501 18.24 -2.26 3.46
N SER A 502 19.14 -2.55 4.40
CA SER A 502 19.62 -1.56 5.37
C SER A 502 20.57 -0.51 4.77
N GLY A 503 21.04 -0.69 3.52
CA GLY A 503 21.84 0.31 2.82
C GLY A 503 21.42 0.50 1.36
N ALA A 504 22.06 1.47 0.70
CA ALA A 504 21.68 1.93 -0.65
C ALA A 504 21.99 0.89 -1.73
N LEU A 505 21.02 0.67 -2.63
CA LEU A 505 21.22 -0.02 -3.90
C LEU A 505 21.47 0.98 -5.03
N VAL A 506 22.63 0.90 -5.68
CA VAL A 506 23.05 1.84 -6.73
C VAL A 506 23.32 1.11 -8.04
N PHE A 507 22.61 1.47 -9.11
CA PHE A 507 22.88 1.03 -10.48
C PHE A 507 23.56 2.13 -11.28
N THR A 508 24.75 1.85 -11.82
CA THR A 508 25.53 2.84 -12.59
C THR A 508 25.34 2.75 -14.10
N SER A 509 24.84 1.61 -14.60
CA SER A 509 24.59 1.40 -16.03
C SER A 509 23.18 1.81 -16.43
N ALA A 510 23.00 2.16 -17.70
CA ALA A 510 21.68 2.47 -18.24
C ALA A 510 20.72 1.29 -18.09
N LEU A 511 19.49 1.58 -17.70
CA LEU A 511 18.39 0.63 -17.71
C LEU A 511 17.79 0.60 -19.13
N THR A 512 17.64 -0.61 -19.66
CA THR A 512 17.08 -0.84 -21.00
C THR A 512 15.65 -1.35 -20.92
N ALA A 513 14.92 -1.25 -22.03
CA ALA A 513 13.55 -1.72 -22.13
C ALA A 513 13.34 -2.34 -23.51
N THR A 514 13.73 -3.62 -23.69
CA THR A 514 13.77 -4.25 -25.02
C THR A 514 12.55 -5.08 -25.38
N GLY A 515 11.65 -5.40 -24.44
CA GLY A 515 10.43 -6.15 -24.76
C GLY A 515 9.43 -5.27 -25.52
N GLY A 516 8.63 -5.80 -26.47
CA GLY A 516 7.62 -4.99 -27.20
C GLY A 516 6.52 -4.44 -26.27
N GLY A 517 5.76 -3.38 -26.59
CA GLY A 517 4.69 -2.84 -25.72
C GLY A 517 5.14 -1.84 -24.64
N SER A 518 4.22 -1.02 -24.12
CA SER A 518 4.56 -0.03 -23.07
C SER A 518 5.01 -0.70 -21.76
N LYS A 519 5.89 -0.02 -21.01
CA LYS A 519 6.57 -0.53 -19.81
C LYS A 519 6.35 0.39 -18.62
N THR A 520 6.30 -0.21 -17.43
CA THR A 520 6.31 0.53 -16.16
C THR A 520 7.43 0.02 -15.28
N LEU A 521 8.42 0.87 -14.98
CA LEU A 521 9.40 0.61 -13.94
C LEU A 521 8.83 1.07 -12.59
N THR A 522 8.63 0.15 -11.66
CA THR A 522 8.21 0.47 -10.29
C THR A 522 9.42 0.48 -9.38
N LEU A 523 9.70 1.64 -8.79
CA LEU A 523 10.70 1.85 -7.76
C LEU A 523 10.00 1.85 -6.41
N THR A 524 10.32 0.90 -5.54
CA THR A 524 9.67 0.72 -4.24
C THR A 524 10.66 0.34 -3.15
N GLY A 525 10.14 0.03 -1.97
CA GLY A 525 10.90 -0.42 -0.82
C GLY A 525 10.87 0.58 0.34
N SER A 526 11.41 0.13 1.47
CA SER A 526 11.40 0.86 2.75
C SER A 526 12.70 1.60 3.06
N SER A 527 13.77 1.36 2.30
CA SER A 527 15.08 1.93 2.58
C SER A 527 15.11 3.44 2.35
N THR A 528 15.45 4.20 3.40
CA THR A 528 15.65 5.66 3.34
C THR A 528 17.05 6.05 2.86
N ALA A 529 17.95 5.07 2.69
CA ALA A 529 19.21 5.28 2.02
C ALA A 529 18.98 5.76 0.57
N ALA A 530 19.98 6.43 -0.01
CA ALA A 530 19.90 6.96 -1.37
C ALA A 530 20.01 5.86 -2.44
N ASN A 531 18.97 5.05 -2.61
CA ASN A 531 18.90 4.07 -3.71
C ASN A 531 18.93 4.83 -5.03
N THR A 532 19.88 4.53 -5.91
CA THR A 532 20.21 5.44 -7.02
C THR A 532 20.22 4.70 -8.35
N LEU A 533 19.55 5.28 -9.35
CA LEU A 533 19.74 4.95 -10.76
C LEU A 533 20.58 6.07 -11.41
N SER A 534 21.88 5.83 -11.52
CA SER A 534 22.82 6.78 -12.14
C SER A 534 22.88 6.63 -13.66
N GLY A 535 22.57 5.45 -14.18
CA GLY A 535 22.37 5.25 -15.61
C GLY A 535 21.01 5.73 -16.08
N ALA A 536 20.93 6.12 -17.35
CA ALA A 536 19.68 6.53 -17.97
C ALA A 536 18.63 5.41 -17.96
N ILE A 537 17.40 5.75 -17.61
CA ILE A 537 16.20 4.96 -17.89
C ILE A 537 15.79 5.26 -19.33
N VAL A 538 15.91 4.26 -20.19
CA VAL A 538 15.70 4.40 -21.63
C VAL A 538 14.24 4.16 -22.01
N ASN A 539 13.74 4.90 -23.00
CA ASN A 539 12.44 4.62 -23.61
C ASN A 539 12.51 3.36 -24.48
N ASN A 540 11.53 2.46 -24.36
CA ASN A 540 11.44 1.27 -25.22
C ASN A 540 11.32 1.64 -26.72
N SER A 541 10.26 2.35 -27.11
CA SER A 541 10.14 2.89 -28.48
C SER A 541 9.23 4.12 -28.53
N GLY A 542 9.13 4.78 -29.69
CA GLY A 542 8.25 5.94 -29.87
C GLY A 542 6.76 5.65 -29.63
N THR A 543 6.31 4.41 -29.82
CA THR A 543 4.91 3.97 -29.60
C THR A 543 4.72 3.17 -28.31
N ASN A 544 5.79 2.55 -27.83
CA ASN A 544 5.79 1.74 -26.61
C ASN A 544 6.54 2.51 -25.53
N LEU A 545 5.81 3.28 -24.73
CA LEU A 545 6.40 4.21 -23.79
C LEU A 545 6.93 3.48 -22.56
N THR A 546 8.01 3.97 -21.97
CA THR A 546 8.44 3.58 -20.62
C THR A 546 7.97 4.64 -19.62
N SER A 547 7.30 4.20 -18.54
CA SER A 547 6.85 5.04 -17.42
C SER A 547 7.58 4.62 -16.13
N VAL A 548 7.65 5.53 -15.17
CA VAL A 548 8.25 5.30 -13.85
C VAL A 548 7.20 5.52 -12.77
N VAL A 549 7.11 4.60 -11.82
CA VAL A 549 6.28 4.72 -10.63
C VAL A 549 7.18 4.65 -9.41
N LYS A 550 7.18 5.69 -8.58
CA LYS A 550 7.76 5.68 -7.24
C LYS A 550 6.66 5.35 -6.24
N SER A 551 6.87 4.30 -5.46
CA SER A 551 5.99 3.82 -4.38
C SER A 551 6.83 3.41 -3.16
N GLY A 552 6.19 2.96 -2.08
CA GLY A 552 6.88 2.63 -0.83
C GLY A 552 7.43 3.85 -0.10
N SER A 553 7.82 3.69 1.16
CA SER A 553 8.27 4.81 2.01
C SER A 553 9.71 5.26 1.75
N GLY A 554 10.52 4.44 1.06
CA GLY A 554 11.94 4.70 0.85
C GLY A 554 12.26 5.82 -0.14
N THR A 555 13.55 6.09 -0.30
CA THR A 555 14.09 7.13 -1.20
C THR A 555 14.69 6.50 -2.45
N TRP A 556 14.35 7.04 -3.62
CA TRP A 556 14.99 6.73 -4.90
C TRP A 556 15.52 8.00 -5.56
N VAL A 557 16.76 7.96 -6.03
CA VAL A 557 17.46 9.06 -6.70
C VAL A 557 17.60 8.72 -8.18
N LEU A 558 17.14 9.62 -9.05
CA LEU A 558 17.39 9.55 -10.48
C LEU A 558 18.45 10.61 -10.84
N SER A 559 19.67 10.17 -11.10
CA SER A 559 20.80 11.06 -11.47
C SER A 559 21.26 10.89 -12.92
N GLY A 560 20.80 9.83 -13.61
CA GLY A 560 21.02 9.66 -15.05
C GLY A 560 20.13 10.58 -15.90
N ALA A 561 20.63 11.03 -17.05
CA ALA A 561 19.82 11.75 -18.04
C ALA A 561 18.85 10.76 -18.72
N ASN A 562 17.58 10.79 -18.30
CA ASN A 562 16.60 9.78 -18.67
C ASN A 562 15.90 10.14 -19.99
N THR A 563 15.62 9.13 -20.83
CA THR A 563 15.03 9.33 -22.17
C THR A 563 13.61 8.78 -22.30
N TYR A 564 13.09 8.09 -21.27
CA TYR A 564 11.70 7.61 -21.25
C TYR A 564 10.69 8.74 -21.50
N THR A 565 9.58 8.41 -22.17
CA THR A 565 8.57 9.39 -22.63
C THR A 565 7.20 9.19 -21.99
N GLY A 566 7.05 8.13 -21.20
CA GLY A 566 5.85 7.85 -20.41
C GLY A 566 5.68 8.81 -19.24
N THR A 567 4.89 8.39 -18.26
CA THR A 567 4.58 9.21 -17.07
C THR A 567 5.57 8.93 -15.95
N THR A 568 5.77 9.91 -15.06
CA THR A 568 6.40 9.70 -13.75
C THR A 568 5.35 9.90 -12.67
N ALA A 569 4.99 8.83 -11.97
CA ALA A 569 4.03 8.86 -10.87
C ALA A 569 4.75 8.70 -9.52
N ILE A 570 4.49 9.58 -8.57
CA ILE A 570 5.09 9.59 -7.24
C ILE A 570 3.97 9.35 -6.21
N ASN A 571 3.72 8.07 -5.93
CA ASN A 571 2.60 7.59 -5.12
C ASN A 571 3.01 7.35 -3.65
N GLY A 572 4.27 7.58 -3.28
CA GLY A 572 4.73 7.44 -1.90
C GLY A 572 6.26 7.56 -1.77
N GLY A 573 6.73 7.90 -0.57
CA GLY A 573 8.15 8.13 -0.28
C GLY A 573 8.76 9.24 -1.15
N THR A 574 10.08 9.22 -1.33
CA THR A 574 10.80 10.32 -1.99
C THR A 574 11.42 9.91 -3.32
N LEU A 575 11.11 10.65 -4.39
CA LEU A 575 11.87 10.65 -5.64
C LEU A 575 12.77 11.88 -5.67
N ARG A 576 14.08 11.69 -5.73
CA ARG A 576 15.07 12.79 -5.71
C ARG A 576 15.69 13.01 -7.08
N ILE A 577 15.78 14.28 -7.49
CA ILE A 577 16.34 14.71 -8.78
C ILE A 577 17.16 16.00 -8.67
N ASP A 578 18.06 16.22 -9.63
CA ASP A 578 18.90 17.42 -9.77
C ASP A 578 18.69 18.16 -11.10
N ALA A 579 17.84 17.64 -12.00
CA ALA A 579 17.51 18.27 -13.29
C ALA A 579 16.15 17.78 -13.86
N ASP A 580 15.54 18.55 -14.76
CA ASP A 580 14.26 18.18 -15.41
C ASP A 580 14.36 16.87 -16.22
N ASN A 581 15.49 16.63 -16.91
CA ASN A 581 15.67 15.42 -17.72
C ASN A 581 15.86 14.14 -16.89
N ARG A 582 15.89 14.24 -15.54
CA ARG A 582 15.75 13.07 -14.66
C ARG A 582 14.32 12.52 -14.69
N LEU A 583 13.34 13.32 -15.09
CA LEU A 583 11.95 12.91 -15.27
C LEU A 583 11.64 12.44 -16.70
N GLY A 584 12.67 12.03 -17.45
CA GLY A 584 12.53 11.55 -18.83
C GLY A 584 12.57 12.68 -19.86
N THR A 585 12.19 12.39 -21.10
CA THR A 585 12.12 13.38 -22.18
C THR A 585 10.91 14.31 -21.97
N ALA A 586 11.11 15.62 -22.09
CA ALA A 586 10.02 16.59 -21.99
C ALA A 586 9.07 16.46 -23.19
N PRO A 587 7.75 16.56 -22.99
CA PRO A 587 6.80 16.56 -24.10
C PRO A 587 7.01 17.76 -25.04
N GLY A 588 6.77 17.56 -26.34
CA GLY A 588 6.86 18.64 -27.35
C GLY A 588 5.77 19.72 -27.20
N SER A 589 4.65 19.38 -26.55
CA SER A 589 3.55 20.28 -26.22
C SER A 589 2.96 19.93 -24.85
N ALA A 590 2.26 20.88 -24.22
CA ALA A 590 1.65 20.69 -22.92
C ALA A 590 0.76 19.45 -22.89
N THR A 591 1.18 18.46 -22.08
CA THR A 591 0.51 17.17 -21.96
C THR A 591 0.20 16.91 -20.49
N ALA A 592 -1.07 16.70 -20.17
CA ALA A 592 -1.51 16.39 -18.81
C ALA A 592 -0.90 15.09 -18.26
N ASN A 593 -0.85 14.96 -16.94
CA ASN A 593 -0.46 13.74 -16.21
C ASN A 593 0.94 13.20 -16.56
N LYS A 594 1.90 14.06 -16.94
CA LYS A 594 3.27 13.62 -17.21
C LYS A 594 4.11 13.49 -15.95
N LEU A 595 3.81 14.31 -14.95
CA LEU A 595 4.26 14.14 -13.58
C LEU A 595 3.01 14.07 -12.69
N THR A 596 2.85 13.01 -11.92
CA THR A 596 1.70 12.88 -11.01
C THR A 596 2.15 12.57 -9.59
N PHE A 597 1.39 13.06 -8.63
CA PHE A 597 1.56 12.79 -7.21
C PHE A 597 0.30 12.14 -6.65
N ASP A 598 0.48 11.17 -5.77
CA ASP A 598 -0.61 10.57 -4.98
C ASP A 598 -0.10 10.18 -3.59
N GLY A 599 0.39 11.17 -2.84
CA GLY A 599 0.94 11.05 -1.49
C GLY A 599 2.47 10.99 -1.41
N GLY A 600 3.19 11.09 -2.52
CA GLY A 600 4.66 11.09 -2.56
C GLY A 600 5.33 12.46 -2.56
N THR A 601 6.66 12.44 -2.49
CA THR A 601 7.54 13.62 -2.45
C THR A 601 8.48 13.66 -3.65
N LEU A 602 8.58 14.82 -4.31
CA LEU A 602 9.66 15.14 -5.24
C LEU A 602 10.69 16.02 -4.52
N GLU A 603 11.86 15.46 -4.24
CA GLU A 603 13.00 16.19 -3.67
C GLU A 603 13.87 16.74 -4.80
N THR A 604 14.19 18.04 -4.76
CA THR A 604 15.08 18.68 -5.73
C THR A 604 16.32 19.25 -5.07
N THR A 605 17.49 18.88 -5.56
CA THR A 605 18.79 19.22 -4.95
C THR A 605 19.62 20.26 -5.70
N ALA A 606 19.05 20.89 -6.74
CA ALA A 606 19.75 21.86 -7.58
C ALA A 606 18.79 22.90 -8.16
N ASN A 607 19.33 23.99 -8.70
CA ASN A 607 18.56 25.03 -9.38
C ASN A 607 18.21 24.60 -10.81
N PHE A 608 16.92 24.42 -11.11
CA PHE A 608 16.47 24.16 -12.48
C PHE A 608 14.99 24.49 -12.68
N THR A 609 14.58 24.50 -13.95
CA THR A 609 13.19 24.70 -14.36
C THR A 609 12.62 23.38 -14.87
N LEU A 610 11.51 22.94 -14.29
CA LEU A 610 10.69 21.87 -14.87
C LEU A 610 10.03 22.37 -16.15
N ASN A 611 10.10 21.55 -17.20
CA ASN A 611 9.57 21.94 -18.50
C ASN A 611 8.06 22.18 -18.41
N ALA A 612 7.60 23.33 -18.90
CA ALA A 612 6.19 23.74 -18.83
C ALA A 612 5.22 22.76 -19.53
N ASN A 613 5.72 21.98 -20.49
CA ASN A 613 4.91 21.00 -21.19
C ASN A 613 4.65 19.72 -20.38
N ARG A 614 5.37 19.49 -19.28
CA ARG A 614 5.06 18.42 -18.32
C ARG A 614 3.89 18.86 -17.47
N GLY A 615 2.67 18.56 -17.88
CA GLY A 615 1.49 18.77 -17.04
C GLY A 615 1.64 17.99 -15.75
N THR A 616 1.54 18.70 -14.61
CA THR A 616 1.74 18.13 -13.28
C THR A 616 0.42 18.05 -12.55
N THR A 617 0.12 16.89 -11.98
CA THR A 617 -1.19 16.63 -11.34
C THR A 617 -1.01 16.14 -9.91
N ILE A 618 -1.64 16.83 -8.96
CA ILE A 618 -1.72 16.45 -7.55
C ILE A 618 -3.04 15.71 -7.33
N ASN A 619 -2.99 14.38 -7.33
CA ASN A 619 -4.17 13.54 -7.11
C ASN A 619 -4.63 13.61 -5.65
N ALA A 620 -5.76 12.98 -5.33
CA ALA A 620 -6.42 13.07 -4.03
C ALA A 620 -5.52 12.72 -2.82
N GLY A 621 -4.51 11.86 -2.98
CA GLY A 621 -3.51 11.56 -1.94
C GLY A 621 -2.55 12.72 -1.61
N GLY A 622 -2.56 13.81 -2.38
CA GLY A 622 -1.69 14.97 -2.20
C GLY A 622 -0.33 14.82 -2.89
N GLY A 623 0.54 15.81 -2.72
CA GLY A 623 1.89 15.79 -3.29
C GLY A 623 2.80 16.81 -2.64
N THR A 624 4.04 16.39 -2.35
CA THR A 624 5.04 17.25 -1.71
C THR A 624 6.14 17.63 -2.68
N PHE A 625 6.43 18.93 -2.78
CA PHE A 625 7.68 19.44 -3.33
C PHE A 625 8.62 19.76 -2.16
N ASP A 626 9.70 19.01 -2.10
CA ASP A 626 10.80 19.20 -1.15
C ASP A 626 11.95 19.88 -1.91
N VAL A 627 12.22 21.14 -1.58
CA VAL A 627 13.22 21.94 -2.31
C VAL A 627 14.35 22.26 -1.35
N ASN A 628 15.51 21.66 -1.60
CA ASN A 628 16.63 21.73 -0.67
C ASN A 628 17.07 23.17 -0.40
N SER A 629 17.63 23.37 0.80
CA SER A 629 18.24 24.64 1.21
C SER A 629 19.16 25.24 0.14
N GLY A 630 18.98 26.54 -0.12
CA GLY A 630 19.77 27.28 -1.11
C GLY A 630 19.43 26.98 -2.58
N THR A 631 18.42 26.14 -2.84
CA THR A 631 18.00 25.78 -4.21
C THR A 631 16.63 26.35 -4.59
N THR A 632 16.38 26.43 -5.89
CA THR A 632 15.14 26.94 -6.50
C THR A 632 14.65 25.98 -7.58
N LEU A 633 13.41 25.51 -7.41
CA LEU A 633 12.67 24.77 -8.42
C LEU A 633 11.67 25.73 -9.09
N THR A 634 11.80 25.94 -10.40
CA THR A 634 10.81 26.71 -11.16
C THR A 634 9.90 25.78 -11.95
N TYR A 635 8.58 25.98 -11.85
CA TYR A 635 7.60 25.29 -12.69
C TYR A 635 6.70 26.30 -13.41
N ASN A 636 6.88 26.39 -14.72
CA ASN A 636 6.12 27.31 -15.59
C ASN A 636 4.90 26.67 -16.26
N GLY A 637 4.61 25.39 -15.94
CA GLY A 637 3.50 24.64 -16.51
C GLY A 637 2.17 24.83 -15.78
N ILE A 638 1.24 23.92 -16.06
CA ILE A 638 -0.08 23.87 -15.43
C ILE A 638 -0.05 22.82 -14.32
N LEU A 639 -0.26 23.27 -13.08
CA LEU A 639 -0.57 22.39 -11.97
C LEU A 639 -2.08 22.11 -11.96
N ALA A 640 -2.47 20.84 -11.83
CA ALA A 640 -3.85 20.38 -11.82
C ALA A 640 -4.13 19.44 -10.63
N GLY A 641 -5.41 19.11 -10.41
CA GLY A 641 -5.83 18.10 -9.43
C GLY A 641 -6.40 18.70 -8.14
N THR A 642 -6.85 17.83 -7.24
CA THR A 642 -7.65 18.21 -6.06
C THR A 642 -6.97 17.91 -4.73
N GLY A 643 -5.84 17.19 -4.72
CA GLY A 643 -5.13 16.89 -3.47
C GLY A 643 -4.32 18.07 -2.96
N THR A 644 -3.90 18.00 -1.70
CA THR A 644 -3.08 19.05 -1.08
C THR A 644 -1.71 19.15 -1.76
N LEU A 645 -1.34 20.38 -2.16
CA LEU A 645 0.01 20.74 -2.55
C LEU A 645 0.81 21.13 -1.31
N THR A 646 1.88 20.41 -1.00
CA THR A 646 2.76 20.74 0.12
C THR A 646 4.12 21.20 -0.38
N LYS A 647 4.60 22.35 0.12
CA LYS A 647 5.97 22.82 -0.04
C LYS A 647 6.73 22.66 1.28
N THR A 648 7.84 21.94 1.25
CA THR A 648 8.72 21.71 2.43
C THR A 648 10.19 22.02 2.11
N ASP A 649 11.02 21.98 3.16
CA ASP A 649 12.42 22.42 3.24
C ASP A 649 12.62 23.90 2.84
N SER A 650 13.81 24.45 3.09
CA SER A 650 14.06 25.89 3.11
C SER A 650 14.26 26.54 1.73
N GLY A 651 14.33 25.75 0.65
CA GLY A 651 14.44 26.26 -0.72
C GLY A 651 13.16 26.92 -1.25
N THR A 652 13.21 27.36 -2.51
CA THR A 652 12.12 28.10 -3.17
C THR A 652 11.44 27.28 -4.27
N LEU A 653 10.12 27.11 -4.19
CA LEU A 653 9.30 26.64 -5.30
C LEU A 653 8.65 27.84 -5.99
N ILE A 654 8.95 28.05 -7.28
CA ILE A 654 8.35 29.10 -8.09
C ILE A 654 7.24 28.49 -8.98
N LEU A 655 6.01 28.97 -8.81
CA LEU A 655 4.90 28.73 -9.73
C LEU A 655 4.81 29.90 -10.72
N GLY A 656 5.27 29.69 -11.95
CA GLY A 656 5.39 30.71 -12.98
C GLY A 656 4.64 30.40 -14.28
N GLY A 657 4.94 31.18 -15.32
CA GLY A 657 4.30 31.07 -16.64
C GLY A 657 3.01 31.88 -16.78
N SER A 658 2.42 31.85 -17.98
CA SER A 658 1.20 32.60 -18.32
C SER A 658 -0.08 31.76 -18.31
N ALA A 659 0.03 30.43 -18.23
CA ALA A 659 -1.13 29.55 -18.16
C ALA A 659 -1.62 29.44 -16.71
N ALA A 660 -2.94 29.50 -16.51
CA ALA A 660 -3.55 29.32 -15.18
C ALA A 660 -3.38 27.88 -14.71
N ASN A 661 -3.14 27.71 -13.41
CA ASN A 661 -3.24 26.41 -12.77
C ASN A 661 -4.72 26.03 -12.61
N THR A 662 -5.03 24.75 -12.71
CA THR A 662 -6.38 24.19 -12.48
C THR A 662 -6.44 23.34 -11.22
N HIS A 663 -5.39 23.41 -10.40
CA HIS A 663 -5.33 22.80 -9.08
C HIS A 663 -6.28 23.51 -8.12
N SER A 664 -7.10 22.74 -7.41
CA SER A 664 -8.13 23.24 -6.50
C SER A 664 -8.01 22.69 -5.07
N GLY A 665 -7.01 21.86 -4.81
CA GLY A 665 -6.72 21.35 -3.47
C GLY A 665 -6.10 22.41 -2.56
N SER A 666 -5.98 22.11 -1.27
CA SER A 666 -5.32 23.01 -0.32
C SER A 666 -3.83 23.19 -0.64
N VAL A 667 -3.23 24.28 -0.16
CA VAL A 667 -1.81 24.61 -0.34
C VAL A 667 -1.18 24.82 1.03
N ASP A 668 -0.24 23.96 1.39
CA ASP A 668 0.51 24.04 2.64
C ASP A 668 1.96 24.43 2.37
N VAL A 669 2.39 25.57 2.90
CA VAL A 669 3.79 26.03 2.86
C VAL A 669 4.40 25.77 4.24
N ASN A 670 4.98 24.57 4.40
CA ASN A 670 5.53 24.12 5.68
C ASN A 670 6.90 24.72 5.99
N ALA A 671 7.70 24.99 4.95
CA ALA A 671 9.01 25.65 5.08
C ALA A 671 9.45 26.30 3.76
N GLY A 672 10.42 27.21 3.86
CA GLY A 672 11.03 27.90 2.73
C GLY A 672 10.07 28.91 2.07
N THR A 673 10.11 28.98 0.74
CA THR A 673 9.25 29.91 -0.03
C THR A 673 8.42 29.16 -1.06
N LEU A 674 7.11 29.43 -1.08
CA LEU A 674 6.27 29.29 -2.27
C LEU A 674 6.15 30.65 -2.95
N GLN A 675 6.71 30.77 -4.15
CA GLN A 675 6.75 32.02 -4.91
C GLN A 675 5.78 31.96 -6.09
N ILE A 676 4.84 32.91 -6.12
CA ILE A 676 3.85 33.11 -7.16
C ILE A 676 4.39 34.11 -8.19
N ALA A 677 4.82 33.57 -9.32
CA ALA A 677 5.42 34.30 -10.44
C ALA A 677 4.60 34.22 -11.74
N LYS A 678 3.31 33.87 -11.65
CA LYS A 678 2.39 33.87 -12.80
C LYS A 678 2.27 35.28 -13.38
N THR A 679 2.20 35.38 -14.71
CA THR A 679 2.04 36.64 -15.44
C THR A 679 0.68 36.71 -16.14
N GLY A 680 0.23 37.92 -16.50
CA GLY A 680 -1.01 38.12 -17.25
C GLY A 680 -2.30 37.83 -16.48
N GLY A 681 -2.25 37.84 -15.14
CA GLY A 681 -3.43 37.58 -14.30
C GLY A 681 -3.85 36.12 -14.19
N ALA A 682 -2.99 35.18 -14.61
CA ALA A 682 -3.27 33.75 -14.49
C ALA A 682 -3.27 33.30 -13.02
N SER A 683 -4.34 32.61 -12.58
CA SER A 683 -4.44 32.03 -11.24
C SER A 683 -3.32 31.00 -11.00
N ALA A 684 -2.55 31.19 -9.93
CA ALA A 684 -1.51 30.25 -9.51
C ALA A 684 -2.04 29.26 -8.47
N ILE A 685 -2.92 29.73 -7.60
CA ILE A 685 -3.61 28.95 -6.56
C ILE A 685 -5.11 29.04 -6.85
N GLY A 686 -5.82 27.91 -6.78
CA GLY A 686 -7.26 27.92 -7.05
C GLY A 686 -8.04 28.81 -6.07
N ASP A 687 -9.04 29.51 -6.57
CA ASP A 687 -9.81 30.52 -5.82
C ASP A 687 -10.54 29.97 -4.58
N SER A 688 -10.74 28.65 -4.50
CA SER A 688 -11.34 27.96 -3.34
C SER A 688 -10.31 27.24 -2.45
N ALA A 689 -9.03 27.25 -2.82
CA ALA A 689 -7.98 26.54 -2.08
C ALA A 689 -7.68 27.24 -0.74
N ALA A 690 -7.71 26.48 0.35
CA ALA A 690 -7.17 26.95 1.62
C ALA A 690 -5.64 27.03 1.53
N VAL A 691 -5.05 28.12 2.03
CA VAL A 691 -3.61 28.34 2.07
C VAL A 691 -3.14 28.46 3.52
N THR A 692 -2.24 27.57 3.93
CA THR A 692 -1.59 27.62 5.24
C THR A 692 -0.11 27.94 5.07
N VAL A 693 0.36 29.02 5.69
CA VAL A 693 1.79 29.39 5.68
C VAL A 693 2.36 29.19 7.09
N ALA A 694 3.17 28.15 7.27
CA ALA A 694 3.76 27.84 8.57
C ALA A 694 4.71 28.94 9.05
N SER A 695 4.96 29.01 10.36
CA SER A 695 5.92 29.96 10.92
C SER A 695 7.31 29.76 10.32
N GLY A 696 7.95 30.85 9.89
CA GLY A 696 9.24 30.83 9.18
C GLY A 696 9.15 30.53 7.68
N ALA A 697 7.97 30.15 7.16
CA ALA A 697 7.74 29.97 5.73
C ALA A 697 7.20 31.25 5.06
N ASN A 698 7.28 31.31 3.73
CA ASN A 698 6.89 32.49 2.96
C ASN A 698 5.95 32.13 1.80
N LEU A 699 4.85 32.87 1.67
CA LEU A 699 4.10 33.03 0.43
C LEU A 699 4.53 34.35 -0.23
N ARG A 700 5.22 34.28 -1.36
CA ARG A 700 5.81 35.45 -2.02
C ARG A 700 5.20 35.70 -3.38
N PHE A 701 4.72 36.90 -3.64
CA PHE A 701 4.27 37.31 -4.97
C PHE A 701 5.39 38.06 -5.70
N SER A 702 5.68 37.66 -6.94
CA SER A 702 6.71 38.27 -7.79
C SER A 702 6.27 38.49 -9.23
N GLY A 703 5.11 37.94 -9.64
CA GLY A 703 4.60 38.03 -11.01
C GLY A 703 3.84 39.31 -11.36
N GLY A 704 3.58 40.18 -10.37
CA GLY A 704 2.87 41.46 -10.55
C GLY A 704 1.38 41.34 -10.83
N SER A 705 0.78 40.18 -10.56
CA SER A 705 -0.66 39.92 -10.69
C SER A 705 -1.29 39.70 -9.32
N SER A 706 -2.52 40.18 -9.13
CA SER A 706 -3.35 39.85 -7.97
C SER A 706 -3.69 38.36 -7.93
N GLU A 707 -3.96 37.83 -6.75
CA GLU A 707 -4.30 36.41 -6.53
C GLU A 707 -5.55 36.28 -5.66
N THR A 708 -6.37 35.26 -5.95
CA THR A 708 -7.54 34.91 -5.15
C THR A 708 -7.36 33.53 -4.55
N ILE A 709 -7.66 33.39 -3.26
CA ILE A 709 -7.55 32.13 -2.52
C ILE A 709 -8.81 31.86 -1.68
N GLY A 710 -9.01 30.60 -1.32
CA GLY A 710 -10.14 30.19 -0.48
C GLY A 710 -10.07 30.76 0.93
N SER A 711 -8.93 30.63 1.60
CA SER A 711 -8.70 31.17 2.95
C SER A 711 -7.21 31.27 3.26
N LEU A 712 -6.81 32.17 4.16
CA LEU A 712 -5.43 32.35 4.61
C LEU A 712 -5.29 31.96 6.10
N ALA A 713 -4.33 31.10 6.42
CA ALA A 713 -4.02 30.67 7.78
C ALA A 713 -2.51 30.55 8.04
N GLY A 714 -2.12 30.44 9.31
CA GLY A 714 -0.75 30.15 9.73
C GLY A 714 0.02 31.36 10.27
N GLY A 715 1.34 31.22 10.43
CA GLY A 715 2.20 32.17 11.14
C GLY A 715 3.41 32.67 10.34
N GLY A 716 3.47 32.38 9.04
CA GLY A 716 4.57 32.78 8.16
C GLY A 716 4.46 34.20 7.62
N THR A 717 5.17 34.47 6.54
CA THR A 717 5.17 35.78 5.88
C THR A 717 4.42 35.73 4.55
N VAL A 718 3.57 36.72 4.29
CA VAL A 718 3.01 37.01 2.97
C VAL A 718 3.66 38.28 2.46
N ASP A 719 4.31 38.23 1.30
CA ASP A 719 5.12 39.35 0.80
C ASP A 719 4.89 39.61 -0.69
N ASN A 720 4.71 40.87 -1.07
CA ASN A 720 4.84 41.31 -2.46
C ASN A 720 6.26 41.81 -2.73
N THR A 721 6.99 41.05 -3.54
CA THR A 721 8.33 41.39 -4.07
C THR A 721 8.30 41.87 -5.51
N SER A 722 7.15 41.85 -6.17
CA SER A 722 7.01 42.42 -7.52
C SER A 722 7.08 43.95 -7.44
N GLY A 723 7.46 44.63 -8.53
CA GLY A 723 7.42 46.10 -8.57
C GLY A 723 6.00 46.68 -8.72
N SER A 724 5.01 45.83 -8.99
CA SER A 724 3.62 46.23 -9.24
C SER A 724 2.80 46.20 -7.95
N ALA A 725 1.79 47.07 -7.85
CA ALA A 725 0.76 46.93 -6.84
C ALA A 725 -0.12 45.71 -7.16
N ILE A 726 -0.38 44.87 -6.16
CA ILE A 726 -1.24 43.69 -6.28
C ILE A 726 -2.23 43.64 -5.11
N THR A 727 -3.24 42.79 -5.23
CA THR A 727 -4.18 42.49 -4.14
C THR A 727 -4.24 40.99 -3.91
N LEU A 728 -4.17 40.57 -2.64
CA LEU A 728 -4.55 39.22 -2.23
C LEU A 728 -6.02 39.22 -1.81
N THR A 729 -6.85 38.48 -2.54
CA THR A 729 -8.25 38.26 -2.16
C THR A 729 -8.38 36.92 -1.44
N THR A 730 -9.02 36.90 -0.27
CA THR A 730 -9.18 35.69 0.55
C THR A 730 -10.58 35.56 1.13
N GLY A 731 -10.99 34.35 1.47
CA GLY A 731 -12.30 34.03 2.07
C GLY A 731 -13.29 33.38 1.12
N GLY A 732 -12.89 33.05 -0.12
CA GLY A 732 -13.72 32.35 -1.10
C GLY A 732 -14.25 30.99 -0.65
N SER A 733 -13.65 30.35 0.35
CA SER A 733 -14.11 29.07 0.91
C SER A 733 -15.15 29.23 2.04
N ASN A 734 -15.43 30.46 2.48
CA ASN A 734 -16.26 30.79 3.65
C ASN A 734 -15.74 30.19 4.98
N ALA A 735 -14.52 29.65 5.02
CA ALA A 735 -13.93 29.15 6.25
C ALA A 735 -13.48 30.32 7.15
N SER A 736 -13.60 30.14 8.47
CA SER A 736 -12.96 31.03 9.43
C SER A 736 -11.53 30.57 9.71
N THR A 737 -10.57 31.48 9.61
CA THR A 737 -9.14 31.17 9.77
C THR A 737 -8.41 32.24 10.56
N THR A 738 -7.30 31.84 11.19
CA THR A 738 -6.39 32.75 11.89
C THR A 738 -5.04 32.80 11.19
N PHE A 739 -4.59 34.00 10.86
CA PHE A 739 -3.24 34.27 10.38
C PHE A 739 -2.49 35.10 11.43
N SER A 740 -1.54 34.48 12.12
CA SER A 740 -0.71 35.12 13.15
C SER A 740 0.58 35.74 12.61
N GLY A 741 0.82 35.57 11.31
CA GLY A 741 2.03 35.95 10.60
C GLY A 741 2.11 37.43 10.22
N VAL A 742 3.04 37.77 9.34
CA VAL A 742 3.25 39.13 8.84
C VAL A 742 2.84 39.22 7.36
N ILE A 743 2.02 40.21 7.04
CA ILE A 743 1.74 40.62 5.66
C ILE A 743 2.55 41.90 5.40
N GLN A 744 3.33 41.91 4.33
CA GLN A 744 4.27 42.99 4.01
C GLN A 744 4.39 43.22 2.50
N ASN A 745 5.08 44.30 2.13
CA ASN A 745 5.61 44.45 0.78
C ASN A 745 7.08 44.88 0.80
N THR A 746 7.93 44.05 0.20
CA THR A 746 9.33 44.38 -0.08
C THR A 746 9.47 45.20 -1.38
N GLY A 747 8.57 45.00 -2.35
CA GLY A 747 8.51 45.72 -3.62
C GLY A 747 7.35 46.71 -3.69
N GLY A 748 6.38 46.46 -4.57
CA GLY A 748 5.17 47.24 -4.77
C GLY A 748 4.10 46.96 -3.70
N ALA A 749 3.10 47.84 -3.60
CA ALA A 749 2.06 47.74 -2.59
C ALA A 749 1.31 46.39 -2.64
N LEU A 750 1.07 45.79 -1.47
CA LEU A 750 0.18 44.64 -1.32
C LEU A 750 -1.13 45.09 -0.68
N GLY A 751 -2.24 44.94 -1.38
CA GLY A 751 -3.59 45.11 -0.82
C GLY A 751 -4.17 43.78 -0.32
N LEU A 752 -5.19 43.87 0.52
CA LEU A 752 -5.90 42.71 1.08
C LEU A 752 -7.41 42.89 0.91
N THR A 753 -8.06 41.95 0.24
CA THR A 753 -9.52 41.90 0.15
C THR A 753 -10.05 40.66 0.87
N LYS A 754 -10.94 40.85 1.84
CA LYS A 754 -11.68 39.77 2.52
C LYS A 754 -13.07 39.64 1.91
N THR A 755 -13.41 38.44 1.43
CA THR A 755 -14.71 38.06 0.86
C THR A 755 -15.28 36.84 1.58
N GLY A 756 -16.49 36.40 1.20
CA GLY A 756 -17.15 35.24 1.79
C GLY A 756 -17.58 35.44 3.25
N THR A 757 -18.43 34.55 3.75
CA THR A 757 -19.10 34.71 5.05
C THR A 757 -18.24 34.35 6.26
N GLY A 758 -17.10 33.70 6.05
CA GLY A 758 -16.17 33.30 7.11
C GLY A 758 -15.48 34.48 7.79
N THR A 759 -14.73 34.20 8.86
CA THR A 759 -13.94 35.20 9.60
C THR A 759 -12.45 35.04 9.33
N LEU A 760 -11.75 36.12 8.96
CA LEU A 760 -10.29 36.13 8.95
C LEU A 760 -9.79 36.88 10.20
N THR A 761 -9.07 36.20 11.08
CA THR A 761 -8.44 36.81 12.26
C THR A 761 -6.97 37.10 11.98
N LEU A 762 -6.59 38.38 11.96
CA LEU A 762 -5.19 38.81 11.91
C LEU A 762 -4.66 38.95 13.33
N SER A 763 -3.73 38.09 13.74
CA SER A 763 -3.20 38.02 15.11
C SER A 763 -1.67 38.02 15.16
N GLY A 764 -1.09 37.89 16.35
CA GLY A 764 0.35 37.81 16.57
C GLY A 764 0.98 39.12 17.06
N THR A 765 2.30 39.13 17.20
CA THR A 765 3.04 40.21 17.88
C THR A 765 3.64 41.25 16.93
N SER A 766 3.88 40.88 15.68
CA SER A 766 4.52 41.74 14.68
C SER A 766 3.50 42.49 13.84
N ALA A 767 3.77 43.76 13.57
CA ALA A 767 2.93 44.61 12.72
C ALA A 767 2.88 44.06 11.29
N ASN A 768 1.71 44.21 10.66
CA ASN A 768 1.62 44.12 9.22
C ASN A 768 2.08 45.46 8.61
N THR A 769 2.94 45.42 7.59
CA THR A 769 3.60 46.61 7.01
C THR A 769 3.22 46.86 5.55
N PHE A 770 2.29 46.08 5.01
CA PHE A 770 1.82 46.25 3.65
C PHE A 770 1.08 47.58 3.48
N THR A 771 1.25 48.29 2.36
CA THR A 771 0.73 49.65 2.17
C THR A 771 -0.50 49.74 1.26
N GLY A 772 -0.89 48.63 0.62
CA GLY A 772 -2.07 48.60 -0.24
C GLY A 772 -3.38 48.69 0.56
N ALA A 773 -4.46 49.02 -0.13
CA ALA A 773 -5.78 49.16 0.48
C ALA A 773 -6.27 47.83 1.09
N VAL A 774 -7.02 47.94 2.19
CA VAL A 774 -7.76 46.82 2.79
C VAL A 774 -9.24 47.00 2.46
N SER A 775 -9.86 45.95 1.93
CA SER A 775 -11.30 45.90 1.68
C SER A 775 -11.93 44.68 2.34
N VAL A 776 -13.06 44.85 3.03
CA VAL A 776 -13.87 43.77 3.57
C VAL A 776 -15.21 43.79 2.84
N ALA A 777 -15.35 42.98 1.80
CA ALA A 777 -16.58 42.93 1.00
C ALA A 777 -17.68 42.09 1.65
N ASN A 778 -17.31 41.06 2.43
CA ASN A 778 -18.28 40.20 3.13
C ASN A 778 -17.60 39.45 4.30
N GLY A 779 -18.41 38.98 5.26
CA GLY A 779 -17.97 38.29 6.46
C GLY A 779 -17.22 39.23 7.41
N THR A 780 -16.39 38.65 8.29
CA THR A 780 -15.68 39.44 9.32
C THR A 780 -14.17 39.42 9.11
N LEU A 781 -13.53 40.57 9.28
CA LEU A 781 -12.09 40.71 9.52
C LEU A 781 -11.89 41.06 11.00
N GLU A 782 -11.29 40.15 11.76
CA GLU A 782 -10.94 40.39 13.16
C GLU A 782 -9.50 40.87 13.28
N LEU A 783 -9.30 41.96 14.02
CA LEU A 783 -8.00 42.59 14.23
C LEU A 783 -7.52 42.33 15.67
N GLY A 784 -6.64 41.35 15.84
CA GLY A 784 -6.19 40.85 17.14
C GLY A 784 -4.68 40.67 17.24
N LYS A 785 -3.90 41.60 16.67
CA LYS A 785 -2.48 41.72 17.00
C LYS A 785 -2.33 42.14 18.48
N THR A 786 -1.11 42.06 18.99
CA THR A 786 -0.79 42.63 20.31
C THR A 786 -1.23 44.11 20.35
N GLY A 787 -1.82 44.56 21.46
CA GLY A 787 -2.34 45.93 21.55
C GLY A 787 -1.28 47.00 21.26
N GLY A 788 -1.62 47.99 20.44
CA GLY A 788 -0.68 48.99 19.92
C GLY A 788 0.06 48.58 18.66
N VAL A 789 -0.19 47.38 18.13
CA VAL A 789 0.43 46.88 16.91
C VAL A 789 -0.60 46.84 15.79
N ASN A 790 -0.30 47.50 14.67
CA ASN A 790 -1.19 47.56 13.52
C ASN A 790 -1.43 46.17 12.91
N ALA A 791 -2.70 45.73 12.92
CA ALA A 791 -3.18 44.53 12.25
C ALA A 791 -3.42 44.77 10.76
N ILE A 792 -3.65 46.01 10.34
CA ILE A 792 -3.65 46.39 8.93
C ILE A 792 -2.53 47.40 8.67
N GLY A 793 -1.79 47.25 7.58
CA GLY A 793 -0.69 48.17 7.25
C GLY A 793 -1.10 49.34 6.34
N GLY A 794 -2.22 49.21 5.61
CA GLY A 794 -2.65 50.18 4.60
C GLY A 794 -3.27 51.45 5.18
N ASN A 795 -3.12 52.57 4.46
CA ASN A 795 -3.73 53.86 4.82
C ASN A 795 -5.21 53.97 4.42
N THR A 796 -5.81 52.90 3.89
CA THR A 796 -7.21 52.90 3.46
C THR A 796 -7.86 51.59 3.87
N LEU A 797 -9.00 51.69 4.55
CA LEU A 797 -9.84 50.58 4.94
C LEU A 797 -11.27 50.83 4.42
N THR A 798 -11.76 49.94 3.58
CA THR A 798 -13.15 49.93 3.13
C THR A 798 -13.88 48.74 3.75
N ILE A 799 -14.99 48.99 4.43
CA ILE A 799 -15.84 47.98 5.07
C ILE A 799 -17.18 47.96 4.36
N GLY A 800 -17.55 46.80 3.85
CA GLY A 800 -18.67 46.60 2.94
C GLY A 800 -18.34 47.02 1.51
N ASP A 801 -19.09 46.50 0.55
CA ASP A 801 -19.01 46.90 -0.86
C ASP A 801 -20.25 47.67 -1.34
N GLY A 802 -21.18 47.97 -0.42
CA GLY A 802 -22.46 48.61 -0.69
C GLY A 802 -23.55 47.65 -1.17
N VAL A 803 -23.28 46.34 -1.23
CA VAL A 803 -24.18 45.31 -1.73
C VAL A 803 -24.48 44.29 -0.65
N GLY A 804 -25.76 43.94 -0.49
CA GLY A 804 -26.18 42.89 0.43
C GLY A 804 -26.98 43.41 1.62
N ALA A 805 -27.07 42.59 2.66
CA ALA A 805 -27.79 42.94 3.88
C ALA A 805 -26.97 43.92 4.72
N ALA A 806 -27.65 44.79 5.47
CA ALA A 806 -26.98 45.58 6.49
C ALA A 806 -26.14 44.66 7.39
N SER A 807 -24.90 45.07 7.65
CA SER A 807 -23.94 44.33 8.48
C SER A 807 -23.45 42.98 7.94
N SER A 808 -23.54 42.72 6.64
CA SER A 808 -22.91 41.51 6.05
C SER A 808 -21.38 41.57 6.03
N ALA A 809 -20.78 42.75 6.08
CA ALA A 809 -19.34 42.94 6.15
C ALA A 809 -18.94 43.64 7.45
N GLY A 810 -17.93 43.11 8.14
CA GLY A 810 -17.53 43.62 9.45
C GLY A 810 -16.02 43.68 9.67
N VAL A 811 -15.57 44.71 10.36
CA VAL A 811 -14.27 44.75 11.04
C VAL A 811 -14.51 44.77 12.53
N THR A 812 -13.92 43.82 13.26
CA THR A 812 -14.05 43.74 14.73
C THR A 812 -12.68 43.82 15.38
N LEU A 813 -12.53 44.69 16.38
CA LEU A 813 -11.30 44.79 17.17
C LEU A 813 -11.27 43.70 18.25
N LEU A 814 -10.10 43.11 18.44
CA LEU A 814 -9.78 42.19 19.55
C LEU A 814 -8.64 42.73 20.43
N ALA A 815 -8.08 43.90 20.08
CA ALA A 815 -7.09 44.63 20.85
C ALA A 815 -7.17 46.14 20.51
N TYR A 816 -6.51 46.99 21.30
CA TYR A 816 -6.46 48.44 21.04
C TYR A 816 -5.45 48.80 19.95
N GLN A 817 -5.68 49.92 19.26
CA GLN A 817 -4.79 50.50 18.22
C GLN A 817 -4.32 49.47 17.19
N GLN A 818 -5.25 48.97 16.39
CA GLN A 818 -5.02 47.95 15.37
C GLN A 818 -5.04 48.52 13.95
N ILE A 819 -5.64 49.69 13.77
CA ILE A 819 -5.70 50.43 12.51
C ILE A 819 -4.67 51.56 12.55
N PRO A 820 -3.92 51.83 11.46
CA PRO A 820 -3.01 52.96 11.43
C PRO A 820 -3.73 54.27 11.70
N ASP A 821 -3.15 55.13 12.55
CA ASP A 821 -3.71 56.45 12.84
C ASP A 821 -3.92 57.30 11.57
N THR A 822 -3.15 57.07 10.50
CA THR A 822 -3.27 57.76 9.20
C THR A 822 -4.38 57.20 8.30
N ALA A 823 -5.11 56.18 8.74
CA ALA A 823 -6.06 55.47 7.90
C ALA A 823 -7.30 56.32 7.58
N ALA A 824 -7.67 56.31 6.30
CA ALA A 824 -9.00 56.70 5.85
C ALA A 824 -9.92 55.48 5.87
N VAL A 825 -10.97 55.52 6.69
CA VAL A 825 -11.95 54.44 6.85
C VAL A 825 -13.25 54.81 6.14
N THR A 826 -13.68 53.95 5.22
CA THR A 826 -14.98 54.05 4.55
C THR A 826 -15.85 52.88 5.00
N ILE A 827 -17.04 53.16 5.52
CA ILE A 827 -18.00 52.15 5.98
C ILE A 827 -19.24 52.24 5.08
N ASN A 828 -19.35 51.33 4.12
CA ASN A 828 -20.49 51.27 3.19
C ASN A 828 -21.77 50.79 3.90
N SER A 829 -22.92 50.87 3.25
CA SER A 829 -24.25 50.63 3.85
C SER A 829 -24.44 49.24 4.46
N ASP A 830 -23.66 48.26 4.01
CA ASP A 830 -23.61 46.88 4.48
C ASP A 830 -22.48 46.62 5.50
N GLY A 831 -21.64 47.63 5.76
CA GLY A 831 -20.45 47.55 6.60
C GLY A 831 -20.67 47.88 8.08
N VAL A 832 -19.87 47.25 8.95
CA VAL A 832 -19.78 47.55 10.38
C VAL A 832 -18.32 47.70 10.83
N LEU A 833 -18.01 48.80 11.52
CA LEU A 833 -16.81 48.91 12.34
C LEU A 833 -17.20 48.68 13.82
N ALA A 834 -16.83 47.53 14.39
CA ALA A 834 -17.12 47.17 15.77
C ALA A 834 -15.87 47.29 16.66
N LEU A 835 -15.93 48.17 17.65
CA LEU A 835 -14.80 48.43 18.54
C LEU A 835 -14.62 47.38 19.64
N ASN A 836 -15.67 46.65 20.00
CA ASN A 836 -15.63 45.57 20.99
C ASN A 836 -14.91 45.95 22.30
N ASN A 837 -15.26 47.12 22.85
CA ASN A 837 -14.70 47.71 24.08
C ASN A 837 -13.22 48.14 24.00
N PHE A 838 -12.62 48.18 22.82
CA PHE A 838 -11.26 48.68 22.60
C PHE A 838 -11.23 50.13 22.12
N SER A 839 -10.05 50.74 22.24
CA SER A 839 -9.76 52.07 21.75
C SER A 839 -9.06 52.01 20.39
N GLU A 840 -9.51 52.85 19.46
CA GLU A 840 -8.98 52.92 18.10
C GLU A 840 -8.86 54.37 17.62
N LYS A 841 -7.86 54.60 16.77
CA LYS A 841 -7.55 55.90 16.20
C LYS A 841 -7.47 55.82 14.68
N VAL A 842 -8.13 56.75 14.00
CA VAL A 842 -8.11 56.84 12.53
C VAL A 842 -8.10 58.32 12.11
N ASP A 843 -7.69 58.59 10.87
CA ASP A 843 -7.67 59.97 10.38
C ASP A 843 -9.06 60.41 9.93
N THR A 844 -9.69 59.63 9.05
CA THR A 844 -11.03 59.97 8.55
C THR A 844 -11.99 58.80 8.62
N ILE A 845 -13.27 59.11 8.86
CA ILE A 845 -14.39 58.21 8.68
C ILE A 845 -15.37 58.76 7.63
N SER A 846 -15.90 57.88 6.80
CA SER A 846 -16.94 58.21 5.83
C SER A 846 -17.88 57.04 5.55
N GLY A 847 -19.00 57.31 4.87
CA GLY A 847 -19.92 56.29 4.38
C GLY A 847 -21.28 56.24 5.08
N LEU A 848 -21.99 55.13 4.91
CA LEU A 848 -23.40 54.92 5.24
C LEU A 848 -23.65 53.78 6.25
N GLY A 849 -22.60 53.04 6.64
CA GLY A 849 -22.72 51.86 7.48
C GLY A 849 -22.86 52.14 8.97
N LEU A 850 -22.52 51.15 9.79
CA LEU A 850 -22.60 51.20 11.24
C LEU A 850 -21.23 51.37 11.89
N ILE A 851 -21.12 52.31 12.82
CA ILE A 851 -20.07 52.33 13.84
C ILE A 851 -20.68 51.78 15.13
N ASP A 852 -20.17 50.65 15.61
CA ASP A 852 -20.52 50.08 16.91
C ASP A 852 -19.44 50.42 17.94
N LEU A 853 -19.73 51.41 18.78
CA LEU A 853 -18.85 51.86 19.85
C LEU A 853 -18.85 50.91 21.05
N SER A 854 -19.71 49.89 21.08
CA SER A 854 -19.90 48.96 22.21
C SER A 854 -20.21 49.67 23.54
N THR A 855 -19.94 49.03 24.68
CA THR A 855 -20.23 49.63 26.00
C THR A 855 -19.16 50.61 26.47
N SER A 856 -17.89 50.36 26.16
CA SER A 856 -16.74 51.15 26.63
C SER A 856 -15.67 51.39 25.57
N GLY A 857 -15.98 51.21 24.28
CA GLY A 857 -15.03 51.47 23.19
C GLY A 857 -14.79 52.96 22.97
N PHE A 858 -13.62 53.31 22.44
CA PHE A 858 -13.26 54.68 22.08
C PHE A 858 -12.84 54.74 20.62
N LEU A 859 -13.54 55.50 19.78
CA LEU A 859 -13.09 55.80 18.42
C LEU A 859 -12.66 57.25 18.34
N THR A 860 -11.40 57.50 17.99
CA THR A 860 -10.89 58.84 17.72
C THR A 860 -10.71 59.06 16.23
N VAL A 861 -11.22 60.19 15.73
CA VAL A 861 -11.14 60.61 14.33
C VAL A 861 -10.47 61.98 14.19
N GLY A 862 -9.74 62.19 13.10
CA GLY A 862 -9.04 63.45 12.79
C GLY A 862 -7.60 63.50 13.31
N THR A 863 -7.01 62.36 13.64
CA THR A 863 -5.65 62.20 14.20
C THR A 863 -4.56 62.87 13.37
N SER A 864 -4.72 62.93 12.04
CA SER A 864 -3.77 63.54 11.10
C SER A 864 -4.33 64.83 10.46
N GLY A 865 -5.42 65.38 11.03
CA GLY A 865 -6.07 66.60 10.56
C GLY A 865 -7.05 66.41 9.39
N GLY A 866 -7.35 65.16 9.00
CA GLY A 866 -8.34 64.84 7.98
C GLY A 866 -9.76 65.28 8.36
N SER A 867 -10.58 65.50 7.33
CA SER A 867 -12.00 65.82 7.51
C SER A 867 -12.87 64.61 7.19
N SER A 868 -13.69 64.21 8.16
CA SER A 868 -14.63 63.10 8.08
C SER A 868 -16.00 63.57 7.58
N SER A 869 -16.67 62.76 6.76
CA SER A 869 -18.02 63.01 6.27
C SER A 869 -18.84 61.73 6.34
N PHE A 870 -19.64 61.59 7.40
CA PHE A 870 -20.33 60.35 7.74
C PHE A 870 -21.85 60.54 7.66
N SER A 871 -22.52 59.58 7.05
CA SER A 871 -23.99 59.61 6.85
C SER A 871 -24.63 58.28 7.27
N GLY A 872 -23.90 57.45 8.02
CA GLY A 872 -24.37 56.18 8.53
C GLY A 872 -25.01 56.28 9.91
N SER A 873 -24.87 55.23 10.71
CA SER A 873 -25.37 55.14 12.08
C SER A 873 -24.25 54.89 13.08
N VAL A 874 -24.45 55.33 14.31
CA VAL A 874 -23.55 55.08 15.45
C VAL A 874 -24.38 54.39 16.54
N SER A 875 -23.83 53.36 17.17
CA SER A 875 -24.50 52.62 18.25
C SER A 875 -23.57 52.38 19.44
N GLY A 876 -24.14 51.93 20.56
CA GLY A 876 -23.41 51.71 21.81
C GLY A 876 -23.39 52.92 22.75
N THR A 877 -22.75 52.74 23.89
CA THR A 877 -22.58 53.76 24.95
C THR A 877 -21.12 54.23 25.10
N GLY A 878 -20.23 53.77 24.21
CA GLY A 878 -18.84 54.18 24.17
C GLY A 878 -18.62 55.66 23.79
N THR A 879 -17.38 56.00 23.46
CA THR A 879 -16.97 57.39 23.17
C THR A 879 -16.54 57.54 21.71
N LEU A 880 -17.10 58.53 21.02
CA LEU A 880 -16.58 59.05 19.76
C LEU A 880 -15.81 60.34 20.05
N ILE A 881 -14.57 60.45 19.59
CA ILE A 881 -13.69 61.62 19.80
C ILE A 881 -13.38 62.24 18.45
N LYS A 882 -13.61 63.54 18.31
CA LYS A 882 -13.10 64.35 17.21
C LYS A 882 -11.89 65.13 17.69
N GLU A 883 -10.75 64.94 17.04
CA GLU A 883 -9.51 65.68 17.28
C GLU A 883 -8.94 66.30 15.99
N GLY A 884 -7.87 67.09 16.13
CA GLY A 884 -7.21 67.75 15.00
C GLY A 884 -8.03 68.89 14.37
N ALA A 885 -7.42 69.54 13.37
CA ALA A 885 -7.97 70.77 12.77
C ALA A 885 -9.13 70.53 11.77
N GLY A 886 -9.32 69.29 11.28
CA GLY A 886 -10.34 68.96 10.28
C GLY A 886 -11.78 69.04 10.79
N SER A 887 -12.75 68.72 9.93
CA SER A 887 -14.18 68.63 10.26
C SER A 887 -14.61 67.19 10.57
N LEU A 888 -15.60 67.00 11.46
CA LEU A 888 -16.48 65.83 11.47
C LEU A 888 -17.86 66.31 11.02
N THR A 889 -18.23 65.96 9.80
CA THR A 889 -19.53 66.34 9.23
C THR A 889 -20.49 65.16 9.29
N PHE A 890 -21.67 65.38 9.86
CA PHE A 890 -22.79 64.43 9.80
C PHE A 890 -23.78 64.87 8.73
N ASN A 891 -24.12 63.97 7.80
CA ASN A 891 -25.13 64.24 6.76
C ASN A 891 -26.39 63.35 6.91
N SER A 892 -26.49 62.63 8.03
CA SER A 892 -27.67 61.90 8.49
C SER A 892 -27.91 62.19 9.97
N ASN A 893 -29.11 61.87 10.47
CA ASN A 893 -29.37 61.93 11.90
C ASN A 893 -28.52 60.90 12.65
N ILE A 894 -27.79 61.34 13.66
CA ILE A 894 -26.96 60.47 14.51
C ILE A 894 -27.55 60.45 15.91
N ASN A 895 -27.83 59.25 16.43
CA ASN A 895 -28.35 59.04 17.77
C ASN A 895 -27.61 57.88 18.45
N PHE A 896 -26.86 58.16 19.51
CA PHE A 896 -26.24 57.11 20.31
C PHE A 896 -26.17 57.48 21.80
N GLY A 897 -26.33 56.50 22.68
CA GLY A 897 -26.38 56.71 24.13
C GLY A 897 -25.03 56.98 24.80
N GLY A 898 -23.99 57.29 24.02
CA GLY A 898 -22.61 57.44 24.45
C GLY A 898 -22.14 58.88 24.59
N THR A 899 -20.82 59.03 24.64
CA THR A 899 -20.15 60.33 24.75
C THR A 899 -19.59 60.76 23.39
N LEU A 900 -19.88 61.98 22.95
CA LEU A 900 -19.15 62.67 21.89
C LEU A 900 -18.17 63.66 22.52
N THR A 901 -16.87 63.46 22.33
CA THR A 901 -15.83 64.38 22.80
C THR A 901 -15.27 65.19 21.64
N LEU A 902 -15.22 66.51 21.80
CA LEU A 902 -14.62 67.43 20.84
C LEU A 902 -13.34 68.03 21.42
N SER A 903 -12.19 67.58 20.92
CA SER A 903 -10.84 68.02 21.31
C SER A 903 -10.24 69.06 20.35
N GLY A 904 -10.97 69.45 19.30
CA GLY A 904 -10.54 70.46 18.33
C GLY A 904 -11.21 70.36 16.96
N GLY A 905 -11.02 71.39 16.14
CA GLY A 905 -11.53 71.46 14.76
C GLY A 905 -13.02 71.82 14.71
N THR A 906 -13.75 71.25 13.76
CA THR A 906 -15.17 71.54 13.53
C THR A 906 -16.03 70.28 13.67
N LEU A 907 -17.17 70.38 14.35
CA LEU A 907 -18.30 69.46 14.21
C LEU A 907 -19.38 70.16 13.37
N ALA A 908 -19.70 69.61 12.20
CA ALA A 908 -20.69 70.17 11.29
C ALA A 908 -21.94 69.27 11.24
N LEU A 909 -23.11 69.85 11.52
CA LEU A 909 -24.39 69.12 11.55
C LEU A 909 -25.12 69.11 10.21
N ASN A 910 -24.84 70.06 9.32
CA ASN A 910 -25.33 70.09 7.93
C ASN A 910 -26.83 69.75 7.75
N GLY A 911 -27.71 70.28 8.60
CA GLY A 911 -29.15 70.04 8.52
C GLY A 911 -29.64 68.77 9.20
N THR A 912 -28.86 68.19 10.11
CA THR A 912 -29.18 66.92 10.77
C THR A 912 -29.46 67.08 12.26
N SER A 913 -30.10 66.06 12.83
CA SER A 913 -30.28 65.91 14.27
C SER A 913 -29.18 65.02 14.87
N LEU A 914 -28.43 65.54 15.84
CA LEU A 914 -27.47 64.80 16.66
C LEU A 914 -28.01 64.66 18.09
N THR A 915 -28.19 63.42 18.55
CA THR A 915 -28.58 63.10 19.93
C THR A 915 -27.51 62.24 20.60
N VAL A 916 -26.99 62.70 21.74
CA VAL A 916 -25.96 62.00 22.54
C VAL A 916 -26.29 62.01 24.03
N ASN A 917 -25.73 61.07 24.80
CA ASN A 917 -25.85 61.15 26.26
C ASN A 917 -24.96 62.27 26.81
N THR A 918 -23.69 62.31 26.39
CA THR A 918 -22.77 63.36 26.83
C THR A 918 -22.09 64.01 25.64
N LEU A 919 -22.12 65.34 25.57
CA LEU A 919 -21.25 66.14 24.72
C LEU A 919 -20.16 66.77 25.59
N ARG A 920 -18.90 66.37 25.39
CA ARG A 920 -17.75 66.88 26.14
C ARG A 920 -16.86 67.72 25.23
N ILE A 921 -16.50 68.93 25.65
CA ILE A 921 -15.59 69.82 24.93
C ILE A 921 -14.29 69.93 25.73
N THR A 922 -13.21 69.38 25.18
CA THR A 922 -11.89 69.31 25.83
C THR A 922 -10.89 70.29 25.21
N GLY A 923 -11.15 70.77 24.00
CA GLY A 923 -10.32 71.75 23.29
C GLY A 923 -11.16 72.72 22.46
N ASN A 924 -10.52 73.78 21.96
CA ASN A 924 -11.19 74.82 21.18
C ASN A 924 -11.83 74.24 19.91
N THR A 925 -13.15 74.28 19.85
CA THR A 925 -13.93 73.63 18.80
C THR A 925 -14.95 74.58 18.18
N ILE A 926 -15.22 74.40 16.89
CA ILE A 926 -16.33 75.01 16.18
C ILE A 926 -17.48 74.00 16.09
N LEU A 927 -18.68 74.40 16.49
CA LEU A 927 -19.92 73.71 16.23
C LEU A 927 -20.68 74.46 15.13
N ASP A 928 -20.77 73.86 13.96
CA ASP A 928 -21.37 74.45 12.77
C ASP A 928 -22.77 73.87 12.51
N PHE A 929 -23.79 74.73 12.59
CA PHE A 929 -25.19 74.36 12.33
C PHE A 929 -25.55 74.31 10.85
N GLY A 930 -24.67 74.76 9.94
CA GLY A 930 -24.90 74.77 8.50
C GLY A 930 -25.78 75.93 8.01
N LEU A 931 -25.83 76.13 6.69
CA LEU A 931 -26.47 77.32 6.07
C LEU A 931 -27.77 77.03 5.31
N SER A 932 -28.11 75.77 5.04
CA SER A 932 -29.17 75.41 4.08
C SER A 932 -30.43 74.83 4.70
N THR A 933 -30.34 74.16 5.86
CA THR A 933 -31.43 73.49 6.57
C THR A 933 -31.17 73.49 8.07
N ALA A 934 -32.23 73.39 8.88
CA ALA A 934 -32.13 73.48 10.33
C ALA A 934 -31.46 72.25 10.95
N SER A 935 -30.58 72.46 11.94
CA SER A 935 -29.88 71.39 12.67
C SER A 935 -30.28 71.36 14.14
N ILE A 936 -30.35 70.16 14.72
CA ILE A 936 -30.72 69.97 16.14
C ILE A 936 -29.61 69.19 16.85
N LEU A 937 -29.08 69.74 17.94
CA LEU A 937 -28.15 69.06 18.83
C LEU A 937 -28.81 68.88 20.19
N THR A 938 -28.98 67.63 20.62
CA THR A 938 -29.50 67.29 21.94
C THR A 938 -28.49 66.44 22.69
N ALA A 939 -27.99 66.94 23.82
CA ALA A 939 -27.16 66.18 24.74
C ALA A 939 -27.84 66.08 26.11
N ALA A 940 -27.80 64.92 26.78
CA ALA A 940 -28.25 64.87 28.16
C ALA A 940 -27.33 65.69 29.08
N ASN A 941 -26.02 65.55 28.89
CA ASN A 941 -25.01 66.28 29.64
C ASN A 941 -24.11 67.03 28.66
N VAL A 942 -23.99 68.35 28.83
CA VAL A 942 -22.96 69.15 28.15
C VAL A 942 -21.88 69.49 29.16
N ILE A 943 -20.64 69.11 28.86
CA ILE A 943 -19.48 69.31 29.73
C ILE A 943 -18.43 70.10 28.95
N ILE A 944 -17.94 71.22 29.48
CA ILE A 944 -16.85 71.99 28.88
C ILE A 944 -15.67 72.01 29.86
N ASP A 945 -14.48 71.63 29.40
CA ASP A 945 -13.29 71.65 30.23
C ASP A 945 -12.79 73.09 30.45
N ALA A 946 -12.18 73.35 31.60
CA ALA A 946 -11.62 74.67 31.89
C ALA A 946 -10.58 75.05 30.82
N GLY A 947 -10.76 76.23 30.20
CA GLY A 947 -9.88 76.74 29.15
C GLY A 947 -10.26 76.32 27.72
N ALA A 948 -11.19 75.38 27.53
CA ALA A 948 -11.75 75.08 26.22
C ALA A 948 -12.82 76.11 25.83
N THR A 949 -12.92 76.42 24.54
CA THR A 949 -14.01 77.24 23.98
C THR A 949 -14.83 76.48 22.94
N LEU A 950 -16.12 76.73 22.90
CA LEU A 950 -17.05 76.22 21.88
C LEU A 950 -17.59 77.40 21.08
N THR A 951 -17.17 77.53 19.83
CA THR A 951 -17.71 78.55 18.92
C THR A 951 -18.87 77.97 18.13
N VAL A 952 -20.06 78.53 18.27
CA VAL A 952 -21.24 78.15 17.48
C VAL A 952 -21.34 79.05 16.26
N THR A 953 -21.30 78.46 15.07
CA THR A 953 -21.36 79.15 13.77
C THR A 953 -22.58 78.74 12.98
N ASN A 954 -22.99 79.59 12.04
CA ASN A 954 -24.11 79.37 11.12
C ASN A 954 -25.43 79.01 11.82
N TRP A 955 -25.65 79.55 13.02
CA TRP A 955 -26.93 79.48 13.71
C TRP A 955 -27.90 80.51 13.11
N VAL A 956 -28.61 80.13 12.05
CA VAL A 956 -29.38 81.08 11.23
C VAL A 956 -30.82 80.68 11.00
N HIS A 957 -31.20 79.42 11.20
CA HIS A 957 -32.57 78.94 11.02
C HIS A 957 -33.37 79.02 12.32
N LEU A 958 -34.66 79.36 12.22
CA LEU A 958 -35.59 79.41 13.37
C LEU A 958 -35.77 78.07 14.10
N GLN A 959 -35.32 76.97 13.49
CA GLN A 959 -35.40 75.61 14.03
C GLN A 959 -34.01 75.05 14.36
N ASP A 960 -32.96 75.88 14.36
CA ASP A 960 -31.67 75.49 14.92
C ASP A 960 -31.79 75.39 16.44
N TYR A 961 -31.44 74.22 16.99
CA TYR A 961 -31.59 73.95 18.42
C TYR A 961 -30.34 73.30 19.02
N PHE A 962 -29.97 73.72 20.22
CA PHE A 962 -28.87 73.14 21.00
C PHE A 962 -29.35 72.98 22.44
N TYR A 963 -29.61 71.74 22.84
CA TYR A 963 -30.16 71.39 24.13
C TYR A 963 -29.15 70.68 25.01
N ALA A 964 -29.18 71.03 26.29
CA ALA A 964 -28.60 70.26 27.39
C ALA A 964 -29.76 69.79 28.29
N THR A 965 -30.22 68.55 28.14
CA THR A 965 -31.50 68.14 28.74
C THR A 965 -31.39 67.74 30.20
N SER A 966 -30.20 67.51 30.76
CA SER A 966 -30.01 67.17 32.18
C SER A 966 -29.03 68.11 32.87
N THR A 967 -27.81 68.23 32.37
CA THR A 967 -26.76 69.07 32.98
C THR A 967 -25.98 69.87 31.95
N PHE A 968 -25.56 71.07 32.32
CA PHE A 968 -24.56 71.86 31.59
C PHE A 968 -23.49 72.31 32.58
N THR A 969 -22.29 71.74 32.52
CA THR A 969 -21.27 71.86 33.58
C THR A 969 -19.88 72.14 33.06
N GLN A 970 -19.05 72.82 33.86
CA GLN A 970 -17.62 72.85 33.63
C GLN A 970 -16.99 71.61 34.27
N PHE A 971 -16.09 70.93 33.57
CA PHE A 971 -15.41 69.76 34.15
C PHE A 971 -14.59 70.14 35.39
N GLY A 972 -14.90 69.52 36.54
CA GLY A 972 -14.29 69.87 37.82
C GLY A 972 -14.63 71.27 38.35
N GLY A 973 -15.59 71.96 37.73
CA GLY A 973 -15.97 73.35 38.02
C GLY A 973 -17.47 73.53 38.30
N PRO A 974 -17.98 74.78 38.27
CA PRO A 974 -19.39 75.07 38.53
C PRO A 974 -20.31 74.53 37.42
N SER A 975 -21.55 74.22 37.80
CA SER A 975 -22.64 73.97 36.86
C SER A 975 -23.27 75.27 36.39
N ALA A 976 -23.70 75.32 35.13
CA ALA A 976 -24.48 76.43 34.61
C ALA A 976 -25.79 76.56 35.39
N THR A 977 -26.13 77.77 35.79
CA THR A 977 -27.42 78.10 36.38
C THR A 977 -28.34 78.65 35.29
N PHE A 978 -29.60 78.21 35.29
CA PHE A 978 -30.58 78.67 34.31
C PHE A 978 -30.73 80.20 34.32
N ASP A 979 -30.90 80.77 33.13
CA ASP A 979 -31.17 82.19 32.89
C ASP A 979 -30.09 83.17 33.42
N VAL A 980 -28.92 82.65 33.84
CA VAL A 980 -27.74 83.44 34.23
C VAL A 980 -26.79 83.57 33.04
N ARG A 981 -25.96 84.63 33.03
CA ARG A 981 -25.02 84.99 31.96
C ARG A 981 -23.63 85.28 32.50
N GLY A 982 -22.60 85.11 31.65
CA GLY A 982 -21.22 85.52 31.95
C GLY A 982 -20.47 84.65 32.95
N VAL A 983 -21.03 83.50 33.34
CA VAL A 983 -20.41 82.53 34.27
C VAL A 983 -20.01 81.26 33.54
N ALA A 984 -18.97 80.57 34.02
CA ALA A 984 -18.60 79.27 33.49
C ALA A 984 -19.67 78.21 33.84
N PRO A 985 -19.97 77.25 32.93
CA PRO A 985 -19.38 77.04 31.61
C PRO A 985 -20.01 77.88 30.47
N GLN A 986 -21.07 78.67 30.71
CA GLN A 986 -21.77 79.43 29.66
C GLN A 986 -20.84 80.40 28.93
N ASN A 987 -19.95 81.09 29.65
CA ASN A 987 -18.96 82.02 29.09
C ASN A 987 -17.87 81.34 28.23
N GLN A 988 -17.89 80.01 28.12
CA GLN A 988 -17.01 79.26 27.23
C GLN A 988 -17.66 78.97 25.87
N VAL A 989 -18.96 79.26 25.72
CA VAL A 989 -19.70 79.12 24.46
C VAL A 989 -19.86 80.50 23.81
N ALA A 990 -19.52 80.62 22.53
CA ALA A 990 -19.62 81.87 21.79
C ALA A 990 -20.42 81.66 20.50
N PHE A 991 -21.56 82.33 20.35
CA PHE A 991 -22.32 82.32 19.10
C PHE A 991 -21.79 83.40 18.16
N THR A 992 -21.70 83.11 16.86
CA THR A 992 -21.18 84.06 15.87
C THR A 992 -22.00 85.35 15.86
N GLY A 993 -21.33 86.49 16.00
CA GLY A 993 -21.97 87.81 16.12
C GLY A 993 -22.40 88.20 17.55
N PHE A 994 -22.20 87.33 18.54
CA PHE A 994 -22.51 87.56 19.95
C PHE A 994 -21.26 87.33 20.82
N SER A 995 -21.09 88.12 21.89
CA SER A 995 -20.04 87.84 22.88
C SER A 995 -20.43 86.62 23.72
N ASN A 996 -19.45 85.79 24.08
CA ASN A 996 -19.61 84.63 24.96
C ASN A 996 -20.26 84.95 26.33
N ASN A 997 -20.14 86.19 26.82
CA ASN A 997 -20.81 86.63 28.04
C ASN A 997 -22.34 86.69 27.90
N TYR A 998 -22.88 86.53 26.69
CA TYR A 998 -24.30 86.57 26.41
C TYR A 998 -24.94 85.19 26.21
N THR A 999 -24.22 84.08 26.38
CA THR A 999 -24.85 82.76 26.33
C THR A 999 -25.64 82.46 27.60
N THR A 1000 -26.87 81.95 27.44
CA THR A 1000 -27.78 81.51 28.49
C THR A 1000 -28.16 80.05 28.32
N TRP A 1001 -28.46 79.38 29.43
CA TRP A 1001 -29.19 78.10 29.43
C TRP A 1001 -30.60 78.37 29.93
N ALA A 1002 -31.62 78.23 29.07
CA ALA A 1002 -32.98 78.64 29.36
C ALA A 1002 -33.70 77.65 30.30
N SER A 1003 -34.42 78.15 31.32
CA SER A 1003 -35.14 77.28 32.28
C SER A 1003 -36.35 76.54 31.70
N HIS A 1004 -36.99 77.08 30.65
CA HIS A 1004 -38.26 76.56 30.14
C HIS A 1004 -38.13 75.38 29.18
N ASP A 1005 -37.08 75.35 28.36
CA ASP A 1005 -36.85 74.29 27.35
C ASP A 1005 -35.42 73.75 27.36
N ARG A 1006 -34.57 74.23 28.29
CA ARG A 1006 -33.18 73.79 28.46
C ARG A 1006 -32.31 74.02 27.22
N GLN A 1007 -32.66 75.01 26.39
CA GLN A 1007 -31.86 75.41 25.23
C GLN A 1007 -30.65 76.26 25.65
N ILE A 1008 -29.51 76.06 24.98
CA ILE A 1008 -28.32 76.91 25.05
C ILE A 1008 -28.40 77.90 23.89
N THR A 1009 -28.52 79.19 24.19
CA THR A 1009 -28.76 80.26 23.19
C THR A 1009 -27.98 81.53 23.51
N PRO A 1010 -27.75 82.44 22.54
CA PRO A 1010 -27.31 83.80 22.83
C PRO A 1010 -28.47 84.69 23.31
N ALA A 1011 -28.21 85.64 24.21
CA ALA A 1011 -29.19 86.56 24.79
C ALA A 1011 -28.80 88.04 24.57
N PRO A 1012 -29.64 88.90 23.92
CA PRO A 1012 -30.97 88.57 23.42
C PRO A 1012 -30.90 87.62 22.24
N GLU A 1013 -31.90 86.74 22.13
CA GLU A 1013 -32.02 85.86 20.97
C GLU A 1013 -32.02 86.69 19.67
N PRO A 1014 -31.50 86.17 18.55
CA PRO A 1014 -31.42 86.93 17.31
C PRO A 1014 -32.78 87.53 16.93
N ALA A 1015 -32.79 88.78 16.43
CA ALA A 1015 -34.03 89.54 16.20
C ALA A 1015 -35.05 88.86 15.26
N THR A 1016 -34.64 87.85 14.50
CA THR A 1016 -35.50 86.95 13.71
C THR A 1016 -36.44 86.08 14.55
N TYR A 1017 -36.17 85.88 15.84
CA TYR A 1017 -36.91 84.98 16.74
C TYR A 1017 -38.11 85.65 17.46
N GLY A 1018 -38.23 86.98 17.42
CA GLY A 1018 -39.28 87.73 18.12
C GLY A 1018 -40.67 87.73 17.45
N ALA A 1019 -40.82 87.20 16.24
CA ALA A 1019 -42.07 87.34 15.47
C ALA A 1019 -43.20 86.37 15.88
N ALA A 1020 -42.89 85.26 16.56
CA ALA A 1020 -43.92 84.28 16.94
C ALA A 1020 -44.74 84.71 18.17
N PHE A 1021 -44.23 85.59 19.02
CA PHE A 1021 -44.95 86.08 20.22
C PHE A 1021 -45.68 87.42 20.04
N ALA A 1022 -45.43 88.15 18.95
CA ALA A 1022 -46.14 89.39 18.63
C ALA A 1022 -47.56 89.15 18.04
N GLY A 1023 -47.80 87.98 17.43
CA GLY A 1023 -49.11 87.63 16.85
C GLY A 1023 -50.16 87.15 17.88
N LEU A 1024 -49.74 86.50 18.96
CA LEU A 1024 -50.64 85.93 19.98
C LEU A 1024 -50.94 86.91 21.13
N SER A 1025 -50.09 87.91 21.35
CA SER A 1025 -50.31 88.96 22.36
C SER A 1025 -51.30 90.04 21.90
N ALA A 1026 -51.49 90.22 20.58
CA ALA A 1026 -52.55 91.09 20.04
C ALA A 1026 -53.96 90.45 20.13
N GLY A 1027 -54.07 89.13 20.03
CA GLY A 1027 -55.34 88.40 20.16
C GLY A 1027 -55.88 88.35 21.60
N LEU A 1028 -55.00 88.28 22.59
CA LEU A 1028 -55.39 88.13 24.00
C LEU A 1028 -55.81 89.46 24.67
N VAL A 1029 -55.39 90.61 24.12
CA VAL A 1029 -55.84 91.94 24.55
C VAL A 1029 -57.20 92.33 23.95
N LEU A 1030 -57.57 91.75 22.80
CA LEU A 1030 -58.91 91.89 22.18
C LEU A 1030 -59.98 90.97 22.82
N TRP A 1031 -59.59 89.87 23.46
CA TRP A 1031 -60.53 88.96 24.14
C TRP A 1031 -60.88 89.37 25.58
N ARG A 1032 -60.06 90.21 26.23
CA ARG A 1032 -60.35 90.77 27.57
C ARG A 1032 -61.24 92.03 27.58
N ARG A 1033 -61.57 92.61 26.42
CA ARG A 1033 -62.50 93.76 26.29
C ARG A 1033 -63.93 93.37 25.84
N ARG A 1034 -64.28 92.07 25.77
CA ARG A 1034 -65.62 91.58 25.37
C ARG A 1034 -66.36 90.67 26.36
N ARG A 1035 -65.94 90.59 27.64
CA ARG A 1035 -66.73 89.94 28.72
C ARG A 1035 -66.60 90.67 30.07
N ARG A 1036 -67.38 91.74 30.22
CA ARG A 1036 -68.01 92.33 31.44
C ARG A 1036 -68.32 93.81 31.13
N ALA A 1037 -69.53 94.41 31.18
CA ALA A 1037 -70.88 94.06 31.64
C ALA A 1037 -71.11 92.63 32.15
#